data_AF-A0A923NHD3-F1
#
_entry.id   AF-A0A923NHD3-F1
#
_cell.length_a   1.000
_cell.length_b   1.000
_cell.length_c   1.000
_cell.angle_alpha   90.00
_cell.angle_beta   90.00
_cell.angle_gamma   90.00
#
_symmetry.space_group_name_H-M   'P 1'
#
loop_
_entity.id
_entity.type
_entity.pdbx_description
1 polymer ?
#
loop_
_entity_poly.entity_id
_entity_poly.type
_entity_poly.pdbx_seq_one_letter_code
_entity_poly.pdbx_strand_id
1 'polypeptide(L)'
;MAKINKKIKVALGLFTVVGGVTLGEHNAAASVPNDFINKIKQPVKTVSKKYNLYGSIMMAQASLESGWGQSALSVQANNFFGIKGSYNGQSVTMLTAEDDGYGNLYYVNAQFKKYPNFEASLNDNGNLLRNGLDWSSTYYSGAWRENAKTYQDAARALTGTYATDTGYATRLIDLIQSYGMDKLVDNLGDTVVSSKDIYRVAVFNQDHRNDGLYQDGIWNTGGEVYVGGASQYNGKSVTLVQEATTSKGTKWYAFKRDGHLIWVDSAAFKSVSDITARNTRTMFIQNNRNDGLYKNAPYGFVNATHIGTVSSTNNNRQSITIEKEAKVNGTLWYAGYLNGELYWFDSKAVVVDNSVAKDANYVTKITQSGRNDGIYIDKPWEYRTDYFGSAKQFDGKYVLVTGEWKTPEGVTWIRFNYNGKTLWMDKTGASSKVAISNVYQRALFNAYKNQDDGLYEKQPGVILGSKSIGTTKSTDNERKSITLEKKMVFDGQTWYAGKLNGKEYWFKSQLVQNDNSAPVGKSYTAVVDQDQRNDGMYLDKPWEYRTDFYKSAKDINGRKINVKQEWKTPDGVTWVNFVVDGKSVWLDKAGIQSTSLETTNTYKRAMFIQNGRNDGLYLNEPHGIEGSEFTGTVSSTGNDRKSITVEKMLTYKGVTWYGGYLNGKLYWFDSKAVVEDTSTAVAANYQVVINQNGRNDGLYLDKPWEYRSTYFSGAQKYNGQKVTVKQQWTTPDGVTWINFVIDGKSVWMDANGSASPMYQRAMFIQGNRNDGLYENAPYGDSAAKYLGSVKATGNDQKSITIEMSRVLNGVLWYAGYLDGRVYWFDSAAVVNDATAPVSVNYAATVSQSNRNDGLYFDMPWEYRAQYAGTAKALDNQRVTVTQEWRTPDGVVWAAFVKDGRTIWVDKNALKMN
;
A
#
# COMPACT_ATOMS: atom_id res chain seq x y z
N MET A 1 -12.62 -55.01 73.81
CA MET A 1 -12.53 -55.26 72.36
C MET A 1 -13.35 -56.50 72.03
N ALA A 2 -14.44 -56.34 71.28
CA ALA A 2 -15.04 -57.36 70.40
C ALA A 2 -16.25 -56.69 69.71
N LYS A 3 -16.02 -56.08 68.55
CA LYS A 3 -17.08 -55.52 67.69
C LYS A 3 -17.87 -56.70 67.11
N ILE A 4 -19.17 -56.76 67.43
CA ILE A 4 -20.10 -57.74 66.88
C ILE A 4 -20.32 -57.42 65.40
N ASN A 5 -19.80 -58.28 64.52
CA ASN A 5 -20.01 -58.23 63.08
C ASN A 5 -21.48 -58.55 62.75
N LYS A 6 -22.27 -57.54 62.37
CA LYS A 6 -23.54 -57.74 61.65
C LYS A 6 -23.24 -58.26 60.24
N LYS A 7 -23.13 -59.59 60.10
CA LYS A 7 -23.26 -60.27 58.81
C LYS A 7 -24.73 -60.18 58.38
N ILE A 8 -25.03 -59.60 57.22
CA ILE A 8 -26.34 -59.75 56.58
C ILE A 8 -26.41 -61.21 56.12
N LYS A 9 -27.00 -62.08 56.95
CA LYS A 9 -27.41 -63.42 56.51
C LYS A 9 -28.68 -63.27 55.67
N VAL A 10 -28.60 -63.51 54.36
CA VAL A 10 -29.77 -63.86 53.56
C VAL A 10 -30.10 -65.29 53.95
N ALA A 11 -31.15 -65.47 54.77
CA ALA A 11 -31.67 -66.79 55.06
C ALA A 11 -32.40 -67.31 53.81
N LEU A 12 -31.81 -68.28 53.10
CA LEU A 12 -32.56 -69.08 52.13
C LEU A 12 -33.57 -69.92 52.91
N GLY A 13 -34.80 -69.42 53.04
CA GLY A 13 -35.92 -70.22 53.49
C GLY A 13 -36.28 -71.23 52.42
N LEU A 14 -35.92 -72.50 52.62
CA LEU A 14 -36.49 -73.62 51.85
C LEU A 14 -38.02 -73.60 52.05
N PHE A 15 -38.77 -73.27 51.00
CA PHE A 15 -40.18 -73.63 50.89
C PHE A 15 -40.28 -74.95 50.12
N THR A 16 -40.47 -76.05 50.83
CA THR A 16 -40.92 -77.32 50.24
C THR A 16 -42.42 -77.25 49.98
N VAL A 17 -42.83 -77.48 48.73
CA VAL A 17 -44.20 -77.92 48.40
C VAL A 17 -44.09 -79.29 47.74
N VAL A 18 -44.69 -80.28 48.41
CA VAL A 18 -44.91 -81.65 47.93
C VAL A 18 -46.23 -81.66 47.14
N GLY A 19 -46.24 -82.24 45.93
CA GLY A 19 -47.51 -82.52 45.24
C GLY A 19 -47.38 -82.96 43.77
N GLY A 20 -47.33 -84.27 43.56
CA GLY A 20 -48.00 -85.00 42.46
C GLY A 20 -47.69 -84.66 41.00
N VAL A 21 -46.95 -85.56 40.33
CA VAL A 21 -46.92 -85.66 38.86
C VAL A 21 -48.19 -86.36 38.38
N THR A 22 -48.95 -85.73 37.48
CA THR A 22 -49.82 -86.40 36.52
C THR A 22 -49.55 -85.83 35.14
N LEU A 23 -49.26 -86.72 34.18
CA LEU A 23 -49.01 -86.43 32.77
C LEU A 23 -50.33 -86.17 32.03
N GLY A 24 -50.39 -85.11 31.24
CA GLY A 24 -51.44 -84.80 30.28
C GLY A 24 -50.99 -83.70 29.31
N GLU A 25 -51.01 -83.99 28.03
CA GLU A 25 -50.38 -83.21 26.94
C GLU A 25 -51.17 -81.96 26.48
N HIS A 26 -50.39 -80.89 26.27
CA HIS A 26 -50.45 -79.83 25.26
C HIS A 26 -51.68 -78.90 25.10
N ASN A 27 -51.57 -77.73 25.76
CA ASN A 27 -51.69 -76.40 25.12
C ASN A 27 -50.69 -75.45 25.82
N ALA A 28 -50.00 -74.60 25.06
CA ALA A 28 -48.89 -73.76 25.54
C ALA A 28 -49.33 -72.66 26.53
N ALA A 29 -49.49 -73.03 27.80
CA ALA A 29 -49.55 -72.11 28.92
C ALA A 29 -48.12 -71.86 29.42
N ALA A 30 -47.70 -70.59 29.48
CA ALA A 30 -46.41 -70.21 30.04
C ALA A 30 -46.33 -70.70 31.50
N SER A 31 -45.25 -71.40 31.85
CA SER A 31 -44.97 -71.76 33.23
C SER A 31 -44.62 -70.49 34.02
N VAL A 32 -44.96 -70.47 35.31
CA VAL A 32 -44.62 -69.38 36.26
C VAL A 32 -43.17 -68.86 36.09
N PRO A 33 -42.14 -69.72 35.88
CA PRO A 33 -40.80 -69.26 35.58
C PRO A 33 -40.66 -68.39 34.32
N ASN A 34 -41.27 -68.77 33.20
CA ASN A 34 -41.17 -68.03 31.94
C ASN A 34 -41.91 -66.68 32.00
N ASP A 35 -43.05 -66.62 32.69
CA ASP A 35 -43.77 -65.37 32.91
C ASP A 35 -42.97 -64.41 33.79
N PHE A 36 -42.34 -64.93 34.84
CA PHE A 36 -41.45 -64.15 35.69
C PHE A 36 -40.27 -63.61 34.88
N ILE A 37 -39.53 -64.46 34.16
CA ILE A 37 -38.40 -64.05 33.32
C ILE A 37 -38.82 -62.98 32.30
N ASN A 38 -39.94 -63.17 31.61
CA ASN A 38 -40.43 -62.21 30.63
C ASN A 38 -40.78 -60.86 31.24
N LYS A 39 -41.37 -60.86 32.44
CA LYS A 39 -41.69 -59.64 33.19
C LYS A 39 -40.44 -58.89 33.61
N ILE A 40 -39.35 -59.58 33.97
CA ILE A 40 -38.19 -58.96 34.62
C ILE A 40 -37.01 -58.70 33.69
N LYS A 41 -36.97 -59.31 32.50
CA LYS A 41 -35.80 -59.24 31.59
C LYS A 41 -35.34 -57.83 31.24
N GLN A 42 -36.26 -56.89 30.96
CA GLN A 42 -35.88 -55.53 30.59
C GLN A 42 -35.38 -54.71 31.78
N PRO A 43 -36.11 -54.66 32.92
CA PRO A 43 -35.58 -54.06 34.15
C PRO A 43 -34.22 -54.63 34.56
N VAL A 44 -34.02 -55.94 34.45
CA VAL A 44 -32.73 -56.59 34.75
C VAL A 44 -31.62 -56.05 33.83
N LYS A 45 -31.84 -56.00 32.50
CA LYS A 45 -30.85 -55.43 31.56
C LYS A 45 -30.46 -54.01 31.92
N THR A 46 -31.45 -53.16 32.17
CA THR A 46 -31.24 -51.75 32.52
C THR A 46 -30.38 -51.62 33.77
N VAL A 47 -30.75 -52.34 34.84
CA VAL A 47 -30.07 -52.24 36.13
C VAL A 47 -28.70 -52.91 36.10
N SER A 48 -28.57 -54.10 35.49
CA SER A 48 -27.28 -54.78 35.38
C SER A 48 -26.28 -54.00 34.52
N LYS A 49 -26.75 -53.30 33.46
CA LYS A 49 -25.93 -52.35 32.68
C LYS A 49 -25.46 -51.18 33.54
N LYS A 50 -26.36 -50.57 34.32
CA LYS A 50 -26.05 -49.44 35.21
C LYS A 50 -24.96 -49.78 36.24
N TYR A 51 -24.98 -50.99 36.80
CA TYR A 51 -24.05 -51.41 37.86
C TYR A 51 -22.86 -52.26 37.37
N ASN A 52 -22.74 -52.48 36.05
CA ASN A 52 -21.73 -53.35 35.42
C ASN A 52 -21.68 -54.79 36.01
N LEU A 53 -22.85 -55.42 36.13
CA LEU A 53 -23.04 -56.77 36.69
C LEU A 53 -23.58 -57.74 35.63
N TYR A 54 -23.44 -59.04 35.86
CA TYR A 54 -24.14 -60.06 35.06
C TYR A 54 -25.64 -59.97 35.35
N GLY A 55 -26.42 -59.69 34.30
CA GLY A 55 -27.88 -59.62 34.42
C GLY A 55 -28.46 -61.00 34.71
N SER A 56 -27.84 -62.05 34.19
CA SER A 56 -28.22 -63.44 34.45
C SER A 56 -28.10 -63.79 35.93
N ILE A 57 -27.07 -63.31 36.62
CA ILE A 57 -26.91 -63.46 38.08
C ILE A 57 -28.02 -62.74 38.81
N MET A 58 -28.27 -61.47 38.49
CA MET A 58 -29.35 -60.70 39.11
C MET A 58 -30.73 -61.34 38.88
N MET A 59 -30.98 -61.86 37.68
CA MET A 59 -32.20 -62.57 37.31
C MET A 59 -32.34 -63.90 38.05
N ALA A 60 -31.27 -64.68 38.14
CA ALA A 60 -31.26 -65.96 38.83
C ALA A 60 -31.41 -65.79 40.35
N GLN A 61 -30.77 -64.77 40.94
CA GLN A 61 -30.98 -64.39 42.34
C GLN A 61 -32.43 -63.98 42.58
N ALA A 62 -32.97 -63.06 41.77
CA ALA A 62 -34.38 -62.68 41.91
C ALA A 62 -35.33 -63.89 41.76
N SER A 63 -35.02 -64.83 40.87
CA SER A 63 -35.82 -66.04 40.65
C SER A 63 -35.74 -67.02 41.83
N LEU A 64 -34.53 -67.28 42.34
CA LEU A 64 -34.28 -68.22 43.43
C LEU A 64 -34.82 -67.68 44.77
N GLU A 65 -34.48 -66.44 45.11
CA GLU A 65 -34.75 -65.85 46.43
C GLU A 65 -36.25 -65.53 46.63
N SER A 66 -37.00 -65.33 45.54
CA SER A 66 -38.43 -65.00 45.60
C SER A 66 -39.35 -66.16 45.25
N GLY A 67 -38.80 -67.32 44.90
CA GLY A 67 -39.58 -68.43 44.34
C GLY A 67 -40.35 -68.00 43.09
N TRP A 68 -39.65 -67.47 42.08
CA TRP A 68 -40.23 -66.95 40.84
C TRP A 68 -41.28 -65.84 41.06
N GLY A 69 -41.07 -65.01 42.09
CA GLY A 69 -41.91 -63.89 42.46
C GLY A 69 -43.15 -64.26 43.28
N GLN A 70 -43.30 -65.53 43.66
CA GLN A 70 -44.49 -66.04 44.36
C GLN A 70 -44.42 -65.96 45.88
N SER A 71 -43.25 -65.69 46.46
CA SER A 71 -43.14 -65.54 47.92
C SER A 71 -44.04 -64.42 48.45
N ALA A 72 -44.55 -64.57 49.68
CA ALA A 72 -45.34 -63.54 50.33
C ALA A 72 -44.59 -62.19 50.39
N LEU A 73 -43.27 -62.24 50.58
CA LEU A 73 -42.41 -61.05 50.62
C LEU A 73 -42.32 -60.35 49.25
N SER A 74 -42.12 -61.08 48.16
CA SER A 74 -42.09 -60.49 46.81
C SER A 74 -43.45 -59.93 46.39
N VAL A 75 -44.56 -60.61 46.75
CA VAL A 75 -45.93 -60.16 46.43
C VAL A 75 -46.33 -58.92 47.24
N GLN A 76 -46.08 -58.89 48.55
CA GLN A 76 -46.56 -57.81 49.42
C GLN A 76 -45.62 -56.59 49.46
N ALA A 77 -44.33 -56.79 49.18
CA ALA A 77 -43.32 -55.75 49.37
C ALA A 77 -42.43 -55.48 48.14
N ASN A 78 -42.67 -56.13 47.01
CA ASN A 78 -41.79 -56.09 45.84
C ASN A 78 -40.32 -56.39 46.18
N ASN A 79 -40.06 -57.20 47.21
CA ASN A 79 -38.71 -57.50 47.66
C ASN A 79 -38.32 -58.92 47.20
N PHE A 80 -37.58 -58.97 46.09
CA PHE A 80 -37.23 -60.22 45.40
C PHE A 80 -35.90 -60.81 45.84
N PHE A 81 -35.22 -60.17 46.80
CA PHE A 81 -33.87 -60.54 47.23
C PHE A 81 -33.76 -60.74 48.75
N GLY A 82 -34.89 -60.66 49.48
CA GLY A 82 -34.91 -60.83 50.93
C GLY A 82 -34.18 -59.73 51.72
N ILE A 83 -34.02 -58.52 51.16
CA ILE A 83 -33.22 -57.47 51.80
C ILE A 83 -33.94 -56.91 53.03
N LYS A 84 -33.32 -57.04 54.20
CA LYS A 84 -33.85 -56.56 55.49
C LYS A 84 -33.71 -55.04 55.66
N GLY A 85 -34.57 -54.44 56.47
CA GLY A 85 -34.57 -53.01 56.83
C GLY A 85 -35.72 -52.21 56.20
N SER A 86 -35.50 -50.91 56.00
CA SER A 86 -36.47 -49.98 55.39
C SER A 86 -35.92 -49.37 54.11
N TYR A 87 -36.76 -49.25 53.08
CA TYR A 87 -36.44 -48.51 51.85
C TYR A 87 -37.26 -47.22 51.84
N ASN A 88 -36.59 -46.06 51.91
CA ASN A 88 -37.24 -44.75 52.06
C ASN A 88 -38.32 -44.74 53.18
N GLY A 89 -37.98 -45.33 54.32
CA GLY A 89 -38.87 -45.47 55.48
C GLY A 89 -39.94 -46.58 55.37
N GLN A 90 -40.06 -47.26 54.23
CA GLN A 90 -41.05 -48.33 54.02
C GLN A 90 -40.47 -49.72 54.33
N SER A 91 -41.19 -50.50 55.12
CA SER A 91 -40.87 -51.90 55.43
C SER A 91 -42.13 -52.75 55.60
N VAL A 92 -41.97 -54.07 55.57
CA VAL A 92 -42.99 -55.05 56.00
C VAL A 92 -42.38 -55.95 57.06
N THR A 93 -43.11 -56.23 58.14
CA THR A 93 -42.66 -57.19 59.16
C THR A 93 -43.21 -58.57 58.79
N MET A 94 -42.33 -59.55 58.66
CA MET A 94 -42.70 -60.93 58.34
C MET A 94 -41.93 -61.92 59.20
N LEU A 95 -42.54 -63.07 59.48
CA LEU A 95 -41.87 -64.18 60.13
C LEU A 95 -40.82 -64.76 59.18
N THR A 96 -39.60 -64.97 59.67
CA THR A 96 -38.49 -65.54 58.91
C THR A 96 -37.76 -66.59 59.75
N ALA A 97 -37.19 -67.58 59.08
CA ALA A 97 -36.33 -68.58 59.71
C ALA A 97 -34.88 -68.06 59.71
N GLU A 98 -34.28 -67.95 60.89
CA GLU A 98 -32.89 -67.57 61.09
C GLU A 98 -32.07 -68.79 61.50
N ASP A 99 -30.84 -68.87 61.01
CA ASP A 99 -29.86 -69.87 61.44
C ASP A 99 -29.04 -69.30 62.61
N ASP A 100 -28.97 -70.05 63.71
CA ASP A 100 -28.22 -69.70 64.93
C ASP A 100 -26.69 -69.62 64.75
N GLY A 101 -26.18 -70.00 63.58
CA GLY A 101 -24.75 -70.09 63.26
C GLY A 101 -24.21 -71.51 63.28
N TYR A 102 -25.03 -72.50 63.69
CA TYR A 102 -24.69 -73.90 63.82
C TYR A 102 -25.59 -74.81 62.97
N GLY A 103 -26.45 -74.24 62.12
CA GLY A 103 -27.35 -74.99 61.24
C GLY A 103 -28.72 -75.27 61.84
N ASN A 104 -29.04 -74.75 63.03
CA ASN A 104 -30.40 -74.86 63.59
C ASN A 104 -31.23 -73.63 63.21
N LEU A 105 -32.41 -73.86 62.64
CA LEU A 105 -33.35 -72.81 62.28
C LEU A 105 -34.26 -72.45 63.45
N TYR A 106 -34.43 -71.16 63.71
CA TYR A 106 -35.41 -70.59 64.65
C TYR A 106 -36.20 -69.48 63.96
N TYR A 107 -37.46 -69.25 64.36
CA TYR A 107 -38.33 -68.28 63.70
C TYR A 107 -38.39 -66.95 64.47
N VAL A 108 -38.20 -65.83 63.78
CA VAL A 108 -38.36 -64.47 64.33
C VAL A 108 -39.09 -63.55 63.37
N ASN A 109 -39.73 -62.52 63.91
CA ASN A 109 -40.25 -61.43 63.08
C ASN A 109 -39.11 -60.50 62.68
N ALA A 110 -38.89 -60.34 61.38
CA ALA A 110 -37.90 -59.43 60.82
C ALA A 110 -38.57 -58.36 59.95
N GLN A 111 -38.01 -57.15 59.95
CA GLN A 111 -38.39 -56.09 59.02
C GLN A 111 -37.64 -56.25 57.70
N PHE A 112 -38.40 -56.35 56.61
CA PHE A 112 -37.91 -56.38 55.24
C PHE A 112 -38.23 -55.11 54.50
N LYS A 113 -37.33 -54.66 53.60
CA LYS A 113 -37.55 -53.47 52.78
C LYS A 113 -38.79 -53.64 51.92
N LYS A 114 -39.59 -52.58 51.80
CA LYS A 114 -40.75 -52.51 50.89
C LYS A 114 -40.45 -51.54 49.75
N TYR A 115 -40.46 -52.06 48.52
CA TYR A 115 -40.11 -51.29 47.32
C TYR A 115 -41.38 -50.83 46.57
N PRO A 116 -41.33 -49.63 45.95
CA PRO A 116 -42.45 -49.12 45.17
C PRO A 116 -42.74 -49.95 43.92
N ASN A 117 -41.72 -50.62 43.36
CA ASN A 117 -41.85 -51.49 42.20
C ASN A 117 -40.68 -52.49 42.14
N PHE A 118 -40.75 -53.42 41.19
CA PHE A 118 -39.73 -54.43 40.94
C PHE A 118 -38.35 -53.82 40.65
N GLU A 119 -38.28 -52.80 39.79
CA GLU A 119 -37.02 -52.18 39.37
C GLU A 119 -36.27 -51.50 40.54
N ALA A 120 -36.99 -50.96 41.53
CA ALA A 120 -36.40 -50.41 42.74
C ALA A 120 -35.69 -51.49 43.57
N SER A 121 -36.25 -52.70 43.64
CA SER A 121 -35.61 -53.83 44.31
C SER A 121 -34.36 -54.33 43.58
N LEU A 122 -34.40 -54.35 42.24
CA LEU A 122 -33.23 -54.65 41.42
C LEU A 122 -32.12 -53.61 41.64
N ASN A 123 -32.48 -52.31 41.64
CA ASN A 123 -31.50 -51.24 41.85
C ASN A 123 -30.84 -51.35 43.23
N ASP A 124 -31.59 -51.71 44.27
CA ASP A 124 -31.03 -51.88 45.63
C ASP A 124 -30.09 -53.10 45.70
N ASN A 125 -30.45 -54.22 45.04
CA ASN A 125 -29.56 -55.37 44.90
C ASN A 125 -28.30 -55.04 44.07
N GLY A 126 -28.45 -54.39 42.91
CA GLY A 126 -27.35 -53.95 42.07
C GLY A 126 -26.42 -52.98 42.79
N ASN A 127 -26.98 -52.05 43.57
CA ASN A 127 -26.24 -51.14 44.43
C ASN A 127 -25.47 -51.89 45.53
N LEU A 128 -26.09 -52.85 46.21
CA LEU A 128 -25.42 -53.69 47.20
C LEU A 128 -24.24 -54.45 46.59
N LEU A 129 -24.45 -55.12 45.46
CA LEU A 129 -23.39 -55.89 44.80
C LEU A 129 -22.29 -54.99 44.24
N ARG A 130 -22.62 -53.80 43.72
CA ARG A 130 -21.62 -52.88 43.16
C ARG A 130 -20.87 -52.06 44.21
N ASN A 131 -21.54 -51.65 45.27
CA ASN A 131 -20.99 -50.73 46.27
C ASN A 131 -20.73 -51.37 47.63
N GLY A 132 -20.94 -52.69 47.75
CA GLY A 132 -20.60 -53.45 48.93
C GLY A 132 -21.46 -53.13 50.16
N LEU A 133 -20.88 -53.39 51.34
CA LEU A 133 -21.50 -53.13 52.64
C LEU A 133 -20.90 -51.86 53.25
N ASP A 134 -21.59 -51.25 54.22
CA ASP A 134 -21.14 -50.01 54.89
C ASP A 134 -19.70 -50.09 55.44
N TRP A 135 -19.23 -51.29 55.78
CA TRP A 135 -17.89 -51.54 56.32
C TRP A 135 -16.87 -52.02 55.27
N SER A 136 -17.31 -52.36 54.05
CA SER A 136 -16.44 -52.82 52.96
C SER A 136 -17.13 -52.63 51.60
N SER A 137 -16.77 -51.56 50.90
CA SER A 137 -17.35 -51.22 49.60
C SER A 137 -16.98 -52.18 48.46
N THR A 138 -15.91 -52.96 48.63
CA THR A 138 -15.44 -53.95 47.67
C THR A 138 -15.82 -55.38 48.05
N TYR A 139 -16.66 -55.58 49.07
CA TYR A 139 -16.94 -56.92 49.61
C TYR A 139 -17.46 -57.92 48.57
N TYR A 140 -18.24 -57.44 47.59
CA TYR A 140 -18.77 -58.24 46.49
C TYR A 140 -18.03 -58.03 45.16
N SER A 141 -16.80 -57.46 45.18
CA SER A 141 -16.09 -57.09 43.95
C SER A 141 -15.78 -58.26 43.03
N GLY A 142 -15.67 -59.48 43.58
CA GLY A 142 -15.52 -60.71 42.79
C GLY A 142 -16.71 -61.02 41.87
N ALA A 143 -17.88 -60.41 42.09
CA ALA A 143 -19.05 -60.56 41.22
C ALA A 143 -19.16 -59.50 40.11
N TRP A 144 -18.27 -58.50 40.10
CA TRP A 144 -18.27 -57.44 39.09
C TRP A 144 -17.77 -57.96 37.75
N ARG A 145 -18.32 -57.48 36.63
CA ARG A 145 -17.93 -57.96 35.29
C ARG A 145 -16.45 -57.73 34.97
N GLU A 146 -15.84 -56.69 35.52
CA GLU A 146 -14.40 -56.45 35.33
C GLU A 146 -13.51 -57.45 36.10
N ASN A 147 -14.04 -58.15 37.11
CA ASN A 147 -13.31 -59.10 37.97
C ASN A 147 -13.72 -60.56 37.74
N ALA A 148 -14.94 -60.82 37.27
CA ALA A 148 -15.45 -62.12 36.89
C ALA A 148 -15.54 -62.22 35.37
N LYS A 149 -14.81 -63.16 34.77
CA LYS A 149 -14.80 -63.36 33.29
C LYS A 149 -16.11 -63.96 32.78
N THR A 150 -16.83 -64.68 33.64
CA THR A 150 -18.07 -65.38 33.30
C THR A 150 -19.10 -65.21 34.41
N TYR A 151 -20.39 -65.42 34.10
CA TYR A 151 -21.44 -65.44 35.14
C TYR A 151 -21.18 -66.56 36.15
N GLN A 152 -20.54 -67.65 35.75
CA GLN A 152 -20.13 -68.73 36.64
C GLN A 152 -19.10 -68.26 37.67
N ASP A 153 -18.14 -67.43 37.26
CA ASP A 153 -17.16 -66.83 38.18
C ASP A 153 -17.85 -65.87 39.15
N ALA A 154 -18.80 -65.08 38.67
CA ALA A 154 -19.60 -64.20 39.52
C ALA A 154 -20.46 -65.00 40.51
N ALA A 155 -21.10 -66.09 40.09
CA ALA A 155 -21.88 -66.98 40.96
C ALA A 155 -21.00 -67.63 42.05
N ARG A 156 -19.79 -68.09 41.69
CA ARG A 156 -18.81 -68.63 42.65
C ARG A 156 -18.35 -67.56 43.64
N ALA A 157 -18.07 -66.34 43.18
CA ALA A 157 -17.67 -65.24 44.05
C ALA A 157 -18.75 -64.84 45.07
N LEU A 158 -20.03 -65.07 44.74
CA LEU A 158 -21.17 -64.84 45.64
C LEU A 158 -21.38 -65.97 46.65
N THR A 159 -20.80 -67.15 46.44
CA THR A 159 -20.87 -68.27 47.39
C THR A 159 -19.93 -68.02 48.56
N GLY A 160 -20.44 -68.15 49.79
CA GLY A 160 -19.70 -67.82 51.02
C GLY A 160 -19.62 -66.32 51.34
N THR A 161 -19.98 -65.44 50.41
CA THR A 161 -20.01 -63.98 50.62
C THR A 161 -21.43 -63.41 50.67
N TYR A 162 -22.26 -63.71 49.67
CA TYR A 162 -23.67 -63.30 49.59
C TYR A 162 -24.58 -64.31 50.28
N ALA A 163 -24.37 -65.61 50.01
CA ALA A 163 -25.08 -66.70 50.66
C ALA A 163 -24.07 -67.66 51.32
N THR A 164 -24.35 -68.09 52.56
CA THR A 164 -23.51 -69.07 53.27
C THR A 164 -23.71 -70.51 52.78
N ASP A 165 -24.71 -70.74 51.93
CA ASP A 165 -25.00 -72.03 51.31
C ASP A 165 -23.88 -72.43 50.33
N THR A 166 -23.23 -73.56 50.58
CA THR A 166 -22.15 -74.08 49.74
C THR A 166 -22.60 -74.48 48.33
N GLY A 167 -23.89 -74.72 48.12
CA GLY A 167 -24.51 -75.04 46.82
C GLY A 167 -25.02 -73.83 46.05
N TYR A 168 -24.82 -72.59 46.54
CA TYR A 168 -25.44 -71.39 45.97
C TYR A 168 -25.05 -71.13 44.51
N ALA A 169 -23.74 -71.17 44.20
CA ALA A 169 -23.26 -71.01 42.83
C ALA A 169 -23.88 -72.03 41.87
N THR A 170 -23.96 -73.29 42.28
CA THR A 170 -24.54 -74.37 41.47
C THR A 170 -26.00 -74.06 41.13
N ARG A 171 -26.83 -73.68 42.11
CA ARG A 171 -28.24 -73.35 41.86
C ARG A 171 -28.41 -72.14 40.94
N LEU A 172 -27.60 -71.09 41.10
CA LEU A 172 -27.65 -69.93 40.21
C LEU A 172 -27.23 -70.32 38.78
N ILE A 173 -26.15 -71.08 38.63
CA ILE A 173 -25.66 -71.53 37.32
C ILE A 173 -26.70 -72.43 36.64
N ASP A 174 -27.30 -73.37 37.37
CA ASP A 174 -28.32 -74.28 36.85
C ASP A 174 -29.56 -73.53 36.37
N LEU A 175 -30.00 -72.51 37.13
CA LEU A 175 -31.10 -71.63 36.71
C LEU A 175 -30.76 -70.84 35.46
N ILE A 176 -29.56 -70.26 35.41
CA ILE A 176 -29.10 -69.49 34.24
C ILE A 176 -29.07 -70.37 33.00
N GLN A 177 -28.56 -71.60 33.12
CA GLN A 177 -28.43 -72.55 32.00
C GLN A 177 -29.78 -73.11 31.57
N SER A 178 -30.63 -73.53 32.52
CA SER A 178 -31.94 -74.14 32.24
C SER A 178 -32.88 -73.20 31.50
N TYR A 179 -32.78 -71.89 31.77
CA TYR A 179 -33.64 -70.87 31.16
C TYR A 179 -32.91 -69.96 30.16
N GLY A 180 -31.62 -70.22 29.89
CA GLY A 180 -30.80 -69.43 28.98
C GLY A 180 -30.74 -67.94 29.36
N MET A 181 -30.73 -67.60 30.64
CA MET A 181 -30.82 -66.22 31.14
C MET A 181 -29.65 -65.35 30.67
N ASP A 182 -28.46 -65.94 30.52
CA ASP A 182 -27.27 -65.28 29.99
C ASP A 182 -27.50 -64.74 28.58
N LYS A 183 -28.07 -65.54 27.69
CA LYS A 183 -28.43 -65.14 26.32
C LYS A 183 -29.49 -64.05 26.32
N LEU A 184 -30.37 -64.04 27.33
CA LEU A 184 -31.43 -63.07 27.44
C LEU A 184 -30.92 -61.71 27.90
N VAL A 185 -30.03 -61.63 28.90
CA VAL A 185 -29.74 -60.37 29.60
C VAL A 185 -28.26 -60.02 29.80
N ASP A 186 -27.31 -60.89 29.45
CA ASP A 186 -25.89 -60.57 29.65
C ASP A 186 -25.24 -59.79 28.50
N ASN A 187 -25.91 -59.68 27.36
CA ASN A 187 -25.50 -58.78 26.28
C ASN A 187 -26.01 -57.36 26.56
N LEU A 188 -25.13 -56.46 27.02
CA LEU A 188 -25.45 -55.10 27.44
C LEU A 188 -25.46 -54.07 26.29
N GLY A 189 -25.24 -54.53 25.05
CA GLY A 189 -25.10 -53.65 23.90
C GLY A 189 -23.82 -52.82 23.92
N ASP A 190 -23.65 -51.97 22.92
CA ASP A 190 -22.59 -50.98 22.81
C ASP A 190 -22.86 -49.78 23.76
N THR A 191 -21.82 -49.02 24.08
CA THR A 191 -21.93 -47.73 24.78
C THR A 191 -21.35 -46.62 23.92
N VAL A 192 -21.96 -45.43 23.91
CA VAL A 192 -21.37 -44.26 23.23
C VAL A 192 -20.20 -43.75 24.06
N VAL A 193 -18.99 -43.82 23.50
CA VAL A 193 -17.74 -43.42 24.18
C VAL A 193 -17.29 -42.02 23.79
N SER A 194 -17.76 -41.49 22.65
CA SER A 194 -17.57 -40.10 22.27
C SER A 194 -18.73 -39.62 21.41
N SER A 195 -19.06 -38.34 21.54
CA SER A 195 -20.06 -37.67 20.71
C SER A 195 -19.70 -36.19 20.58
N LYS A 196 -19.86 -35.63 19.38
CA LYS A 196 -19.65 -34.20 19.14
C LYS A 196 -20.50 -33.70 17.98
N ASP A 197 -20.88 -32.44 18.06
CA ASP A 197 -21.51 -31.73 16.95
C ASP A 197 -20.51 -31.55 15.82
N ILE A 198 -20.99 -31.75 14.60
CA ILE A 198 -20.23 -31.52 13.37
C ILE A 198 -21.09 -30.73 12.40
N TYR A 199 -20.47 -30.14 11.38
CA TYR A 199 -21.18 -29.50 10.31
C TYR A 199 -20.54 -29.90 8.99
N ARG A 200 -20.99 -31.03 8.45
CA ARG A 200 -20.40 -31.68 7.28
C ARG A 200 -21.44 -31.97 6.22
N VAL A 201 -20.97 -32.23 5.02
CA VAL A 201 -21.78 -32.77 3.93
C VAL A 201 -21.21 -34.12 3.50
N ALA A 202 -22.08 -35.02 3.08
CA ALA A 202 -21.70 -36.37 2.69
C ALA A 202 -22.65 -36.92 1.62
N VAL A 203 -22.23 -37.97 0.93
CA VAL A 203 -23.06 -38.68 -0.07
C VAL A 203 -23.26 -40.11 0.39
N PHE A 204 -24.50 -40.58 0.46
CA PHE A 204 -24.78 -41.98 0.77
C PHE A 204 -24.19 -42.90 -0.29
N ASN A 205 -23.54 -43.98 0.15
CA ASN A 205 -22.97 -45.02 -0.69
C ASN A 205 -23.30 -46.40 -0.11
N GLN A 206 -24.22 -47.11 -0.76
CA GLN A 206 -24.75 -48.40 -0.32
C GLN A 206 -24.52 -49.50 -1.36
N ASP A 207 -23.69 -49.26 -2.38
CA ASP A 207 -23.49 -50.17 -3.51
C ASP A 207 -22.97 -51.58 -3.08
N HIS A 208 -22.32 -51.67 -1.91
CA HIS A 208 -21.81 -52.92 -1.34
C HIS A 208 -22.10 -53.05 0.17
N ARG A 209 -23.14 -52.37 0.67
CA ARG A 209 -23.49 -52.35 2.09
C ARG A 209 -25.01 -52.29 2.29
N ASN A 210 -25.46 -52.66 3.48
CA ASN A 210 -26.85 -52.51 3.88
C ASN A 210 -26.89 -51.95 5.31
N ASP A 211 -26.71 -50.64 5.42
CA ASP A 211 -26.66 -49.95 6.70
C ASP A 211 -28.07 -49.50 7.14
N GLY A 212 -28.38 -49.68 8.42
CA GLY A 212 -29.66 -49.26 9.01
C GLY A 212 -29.66 -47.79 9.42
N LEU A 213 -30.84 -47.17 9.40
CA LEU A 213 -31.11 -45.85 9.93
C LEU A 213 -31.81 -45.97 11.29
N TYR A 214 -31.29 -45.29 12.29
CA TYR A 214 -31.76 -45.39 13.67
C TYR A 214 -32.07 -44.01 14.23
N GLN A 215 -33.32 -43.80 14.63
CA GLN A 215 -33.80 -42.54 15.16
C GLN A 215 -33.46 -42.42 16.65
N ASP A 216 -32.97 -41.24 17.04
CA ASP A 216 -32.68 -40.77 18.41
C ASP A 216 -31.75 -41.65 19.27
N GLY A 217 -31.17 -42.70 18.67
CA GLY A 217 -30.18 -43.57 19.29
C GLY A 217 -29.35 -44.31 18.24
N ILE A 218 -28.15 -44.71 18.63
CA ILE A 218 -27.24 -45.50 17.79
C ILE A 218 -27.59 -46.99 17.94
N TRP A 219 -27.47 -47.75 16.85
CA TRP A 219 -27.72 -49.19 16.88
C TRP A 219 -26.96 -49.90 18.01
N ASN A 220 -27.66 -50.82 18.69
CA ASN A 220 -27.14 -51.65 19.76
C ASN A 220 -26.75 -50.86 21.02
N THR A 221 -27.12 -49.57 21.17
CA THR A 221 -26.82 -48.80 22.39
C THR A 221 -27.97 -48.78 23.42
N GLY A 222 -29.20 -49.05 22.97
CA GLY A 222 -30.41 -49.09 23.79
C GLY A 222 -31.17 -47.76 23.72
N GLY A 223 -32.42 -47.81 23.25
CA GLY A 223 -33.31 -46.64 23.11
C GLY A 223 -33.47 -46.14 21.68
N GLU A 224 -32.78 -46.74 20.71
CA GLU A 224 -32.90 -46.43 19.30
C GLU A 224 -34.19 -46.99 18.66
N VAL A 225 -34.73 -46.27 17.66
CA VAL A 225 -35.85 -46.75 16.84
C VAL A 225 -35.37 -46.98 15.41
N TYR A 226 -35.50 -48.20 14.89
CA TYR A 226 -35.17 -48.48 13.48
C TYR A 226 -36.20 -47.83 12.55
N VAL A 227 -35.73 -47.03 11.59
CA VAL A 227 -36.57 -46.22 10.69
C VAL A 227 -36.30 -46.46 9.21
N GLY A 228 -35.67 -47.58 8.87
CA GLY A 228 -35.45 -48.05 7.49
C GLY A 228 -33.97 -48.21 7.11
N GLY A 229 -33.72 -48.66 5.87
CA GLY A 229 -32.36 -48.85 5.34
C GLY A 229 -31.81 -47.58 4.70
N ALA A 230 -30.50 -47.36 4.77
CA ALA A 230 -29.82 -46.22 4.14
C ALA A 230 -29.82 -46.32 2.60
N SER A 231 -30.09 -47.49 2.03
CA SER A 231 -30.20 -47.73 0.58
C SER A 231 -31.24 -46.84 -0.11
N GLN A 232 -32.29 -46.43 0.61
CA GLN A 232 -33.31 -45.49 0.11
C GLN A 232 -32.74 -44.09 -0.25
N TYR A 233 -31.57 -43.76 0.29
CA TYR A 233 -30.86 -42.52 0.03
C TYR A 233 -29.60 -42.72 -0.81
N ASN A 234 -29.35 -43.90 -1.36
CA ASN A 234 -28.11 -44.18 -2.11
C ASN A 234 -27.87 -43.14 -3.23
N GLY A 235 -26.66 -42.58 -3.28
CA GLY A 235 -26.27 -41.51 -4.20
C GLY A 235 -26.77 -40.11 -3.84
N LYS A 236 -27.70 -39.96 -2.89
CA LYS A 236 -28.16 -38.64 -2.41
C LYS A 236 -27.18 -38.02 -1.43
N SER A 237 -27.14 -36.69 -1.43
CA SER A 237 -26.29 -35.92 -0.51
C SER A 237 -27.05 -35.57 0.77
N VAL A 238 -26.35 -35.36 1.88
CA VAL A 238 -26.94 -35.01 3.17
C VAL A 238 -26.01 -34.10 3.99
N THR A 239 -26.61 -33.28 4.85
CA THR A 239 -25.88 -32.51 5.87
C THR A 239 -25.83 -33.30 7.16
N LEU A 240 -24.62 -33.60 7.63
CA LEU A 240 -24.35 -34.29 8.89
C LEU A 240 -24.18 -33.27 10.01
N VAL A 241 -24.83 -33.52 11.14
CA VAL A 241 -24.91 -32.59 12.29
C VAL A 241 -24.21 -33.12 13.54
N GLN A 242 -23.97 -34.43 13.62
CA GLN A 242 -23.31 -35.04 14.78
C GLN A 242 -22.47 -36.26 14.36
N GLU A 243 -21.35 -36.48 15.04
CA GLU A 243 -20.63 -37.75 14.98
C GLU A 243 -20.49 -38.36 16.38
N ALA A 244 -20.46 -39.69 16.44
CA ALA A 244 -20.24 -40.42 17.67
C ALA A 244 -19.46 -41.71 17.42
N THR A 245 -18.79 -42.22 18.45
CA THR A 245 -18.09 -43.51 18.40
C THR A 245 -18.63 -44.41 19.51
N THR A 246 -18.86 -45.69 19.20
CA THR A 246 -19.29 -46.68 20.21
C THR A 246 -18.10 -47.41 20.84
N SER A 247 -18.33 -48.18 21.91
CA SER A 247 -17.31 -49.01 22.58
C SER A 247 -16.64 -50.04 21.69
N LYS A 248 -17.22 -50.36 20.52
CA LYS A 248 -16.62 -51.20 19.49
C LYS A 248 -15.70 -50.45 18.52
N GLY A 249 -15.55 -49.13 18.69
CA GLY A 249 -14.79 -48.28 17.79
C GLY A 249 -15.53 -47.89 16.51
N THR A 250 -16.77 -48.34 16.30
CA THR A 250 -17.58 -47.97 15.14
C THR A 250 -17.97 -46.50 15.24
N LYS A 251 -17.71 -45.76 14.16
CA LYS A 251 -18.10 -44.36 14.03
C LYS A 251 -19.45 -44.24 13.34
N TRP A 252 -20.30 -43.38 13.88
CA TRP A 252 -21.65 -43.09 13.42
C TRP A 252 -21.78 -41.62 13.09
N TYR A 253 -22.57 -41.30 12.06
CA TYR A 253 -22.98 -39.94 11.76
C TYR A 253 -24.49 -39.79 11.92
N ALA A 254 -24.93 -38.61 12.33
CA ALA A 254 -26.33 -38.25 12.40
C ALA A 254 -26.66 -37.12 11.41
N PHE A 255 -27.84 -37.20 10.80
CA PHE A 255 -28.47 -36.10 10.09
C PHE A 255 -29.86 -35.83 10.68
N LYS A 256 -30.42 -34.63 10.47
CA LYS A 256 -31.77 -34.31 10.95
C LYS A 256 -32.82 -34.77 9.96
N ARG A 257 -33.93 -35.33 10.42
CA ARG A 257 -35.14 -35.60 9.63
C ARG A 257 -36.35 -35.43 10.53
N ASP A 258 -37.31 -34.60 10.11
CA ASP A 258 -38.53 -34.31 10.87
C ASP A 258 -38.29 -33.92 12.34
N GLY A 259 -37.21 -33.17 12.60
CA GLY A 259 -36.82 -32.74 13.95
C GLY A 259 -36.01 -33.76 14.75
N HIS A 260 -35.91 -35.00 14.30
CA HIS A 260 -35.18 -36.09 14.97
C HIS A 260 -33.77 -36.28 14.42
N LEU A 261 -32.89 -36.87 15.24
CA LEU A 261 -31.56 -37.29 14.80
C LEU A 261 -31.64 -38.71 14.24
N ILE A 262 -31.19 -38.88 12.99
CA ILE A 262 -31.13 -40.18 12.32
C ILE A 262 -29.66 -40.61 12.23
N TRP A 263 -29.29 -41.60 13.03
CA TRP A 263 -27.97 -42.20 13.11
C TRP A 263 -27.79 -43.32 12.10
N VAL A 264 -26.62 -43.34 11.47
CA VAL A 264 -26.20 -44.36 10.51
C VAL A 264 -24.68 -44.55 10.59
N ASP A 265 -24.21 -45.76 10.27
CA ASP A 265 -22.78 -46.07 10.23
C ASP A 265 -22.06 -45.09 9.30
N SER A 266 -20.94 -44.52 9.75
CA SER A 266 -20.15 -43.58 8.95
C SER A 266 -19.64 -44.17 7.63
N ALA A 267 -19.48 -45.49 7.55
CA ALA A 267 -19.11 -46.20 6.33
C ALA A 267 -20.22 -46.21 5.26
N ALA A 268 -21.45 -45.80 5.61
CA ALA A 268 -22.54 -45.61 4.66
C ALA A 268 -22.35 -44.39 3.75
N PHE A 269 -21.26 -43.63 3.91
CA PHE A 269 -21.00 -42.41 3.18
C PHE A 269 -19.68 -42.42 2.41
N LYS A 270 -19.68 -41.68 1.30
CA LYS A 270 -18.49 -41.22 0.58
C LYS A 270 -18.46 -39.69 0.50
N SER A 271 -17.34 -39.13 0.08
CA SER A 271 -17.17 -37.70 -0.17
C SER A 271 -17.54 -36.81 1.02
N VAL A 272 -17.17 -37.23 2.24
CA VAL A 272 -17.43 -36.47 3.46
C VAL A 272 -16.50 -35.24 3.49
N SER A 273 -17.08 -34.04 3.54
CA SER A 273 -16.34 -32.78 3.59
C SER A 273 -16.94 -31.81 4.61
N ASP A 274 -16.10 -30.94 5.16
CA ASP A 274 -16.52 -29.90 6.10
C ASP A 274 -17.29 -28.78 5.39
N ILE A 275 -18.30 -28.24 6.06
CA ILE A 275 -18.90 -26.96 5.70
C ILE A 275 -18.09 -25.87 6.40
N THR A 276 -17.44 -25.02 5.61
CA THR A 276 -16.57 -23.96 6.14
C THR A 276 -17.30 -22.64 6.25
N ALA A 277 -16.96 -21.85 7.27
CA ALA A 277 -17.45 -20.49 7.40
C ALA A 277 -16.76 -19.58 6.38
N ARG A 278 -17.50 -18.60 5.88
CA ARG A 278 -17.03 -17.58 4.95
C ARG A 278 -17.62 -16.24 5.36
N ASN A 279 -16.94 -15.15 5.01
CA ASN A 279 -17.47 -13.80 5.13
C ASN A 279 -17.04 -13.01 3.90
N THR A 280 -17.75 -13.24 2.79
CA THR A 280 -17.44 -12.61 1.51
C THR A 280 -18.68 -11.94 0.97
N ARG A 281 -18.61 -10.63 0.73
CA ARG A 281 -19.67 -9.91 0.03
C ARG A 281 -19.65 -10.28 -1.45
N THR A 282 -20.83 -10.62 -1.95
CA THR A 282 -21.05 -11.02 -3.33
C THR A 282 -22.32 -10.35 -3.85
N MET A 283 -22.58 -10.51 -5.14
CA MET A 283 -23.78 -10.01 -5.80
C MET A 283 -24.36 -11.11 -6.69
N PHE A 284 -25.67 -11.34 -6.61
CA PHE A 284 -26.36 -12.24 -7.52
C PHE A 284 -26.33 -11.68 -8.95
N ILE A 285 -25.83 -12.46 -9.91
CA ILE A 285 -25.83 -12.08 -11.32
C ILE A 285 -26.25 -13.28 -12.16
N GLN A 286 -27.48 -13.24 -12.67
CA GLN A 286 -28.11 -14.34 -13.41
C GLN A 286 -28.05 -14.13 -14.94
N ASN A 287 -26.83 -13.98 -15.50
CA ASN A 287 -26.63 -13.79 -16.95
C ASN A 287 -27.03 -15.05 -17.75
N ASN A 288 -28.29 -15.15 -18.17
CA ASN A 288 -28.89 -16.33 -18.81
C ASN A 288 -28.84 -17.60 -17.92
N ARG A 289 -28.77 -17.42 -16.60
CA ARG A 289 -28.84 -18.49 -15.60
C ARG A 289 -30.17 -18.40 -14.85
N ASN A 290 -30.58 -19.52 -14.26
CA ASN A 290 -31.77 -19.60 -13.42
C ASN A 290 -31.47 -20.46 -12.20
N ASP A 291 -30.48 -20.03 -11.40
CA ASP A 291 -30.01 -20.77 -10.23
C ASP A 291 -31.08 -20.77 -9.12
N GLY A 292 -31.30 -21.94 -8.52
CA GLY A 292 -32.25 -22.15 -7.44
C GLY A 292 -31.75 -21.65 -6.08
N LEU A 293 -32.68 -21.23 -5.24
CA LEU A 293 -32.51 -20.94 -3.81
C LEU A 293 -33.15 -22.07 -3.00
N TYR A 294 -32.40 -22.63 -2.04
CA TYR A 294 -32.80 -23.79 -1.26
C TYR A 294 -32.68 -23.54 0.25
N LYS A 295 -33.72 -23.89 1.01
CA LYS A 295 -33.66 -23.94 2.48
C LYS A 295 -33.14 -25.30 2.96
N ASN A 296 -32.64 -25.31 4.20
CA ASN A 296 -32.13 -26.46 4.96
C ASN A 296 -30.86 -27.11 4.39
N ALA A 297 -30.78 -27.34 3.08
CA ALA A 297 -29.63 -27.94 2.42
C ALA A 297 -29.55 -27.55 0.92
N PRO A 298 -28.40 -27.74 0.27
CA PRO A 298 -28.26 -27.52 -1.17
C PRO A 298 -29.15 -28.43 -2.04
N TYR A 299 -29.31 -28.09 -3.32
CA TYR A 299 -30.11 -28.88 -4.26
C TYR A 299 -29.73 -30.37 -4.27
N GLY A 300 -30.74 -31.24 -4.27
CA GLY A 300 -30.56 -32.70 -4.34
C GLY A 300 -30.20 -33.36 -3.00
N PHE A 301 -30.13 -32.61 -1.90
CA PHE A 301 -29.90 -33.16 -0.57
C PHE A 301 -31.20 -33.72 0.04
N VAL A 302 -31.07 -34.69 0.96
CA VAL A 302 -32.20 -35.43 1.58
C VAL A 302 -33.29 -34.52 2.20
N ASN A 303 -32.98 -33.29 2.61
CA ASN A 303 -33.95 -32.33 3.16
C ASN A 303 -33.94 -30.96 2.46
N ALA A 304 -33.49 -30.88 1.22
CA ALA A 304 -33.45 -29.61 0.50
C ALA A 304 -34.87 -29.14 0.13
N THR A 305 -35.23 -27.93 0.52
CA THR A 305 -36.52 -27.32 0.15
C THR A 305 -36.29 -26.23 -0.89
N HIS A 306 -36.76 -26.43 -2.12
CA HIS A 306 -36.68 -25.43 -3.18
C HIS A 306 -37.68 -24.31 -2.93
N ILE A 307 -37.21 -23.06 -2.93
CA ILE A 307 -38.05 -21.88 -2.67
C ILE A 307 -38.38 -21.12 -3.96
N GLY A 308 -37.55 -21.30 -4.98
CA GLY A 308 -37.64 -20.59 -6.26
C GLY A 308 -36.24 -20.30 -6.77
N THR A 309 -36.14 -19.54 -7.85
CA THR A 309 -34.85 -19.14 -8.40
C THR A 309 -34.47 -17.74 -7.92
N VAL A 310 -33.19 -17.39 -8.05
CA VAL A 310 -32.70 -16.03 -7.76
C VAL A 310 -33.53 -14.97 -8.49
N SER A 311 -33.89 -15.25 -9.74
CA SER A 311 -34.72 -14.35 -10.58
C SER A 311 -36.18 -14.35 -10.14
N SER A 312 -36.81 -15.52 -9.91
CA SER A 312 -38.24 -15.57 -9.54
C SER A 312 -38.53 -14.98 -8.15
N THR A 313 -37.50 -14.80 -7.33
CA THR A 313 -37.58 -14.22 -5.99
C THR A 313 -37.13 -12.75 -5.94
N ASN A 314 -36.95 -12.10 -7.10
CA ASN A 314 -36.50 -10.70 -7.22
C ASN A 314 -35.15 -10.40 -6.51
N ASN A 315 -34.26 -11.40 -6.45
CA ASN A 315 -32.93 -11.24 -5.84
C ASN A 315 -31.81 -11.03 -6.86
N ASN A 316 -32.11 -11.03 -8.16
CA ASN A 316 -31.10 -10.72 -9.18
C ASN A 316 -30.55 -9.29 -8.97
N ARG A 317 -29.22 -9.14 -9.11
CA ARG A 317 -28.45 -7.91 -8.83
C ARG A 317 -28.44 -7.45 -7.37
N GLN A 318 -28.95 -8.27 -6.46
CA GLN A 318 -28.89 -7.95 -5.04
C GLN A 318 -27.61 -8.49 -4.42
N SER A 319 -27.04 -7.71 -3.50
CA SER A 319 -25.91 -8.08 -2.68
C SER A 319 -26.30 -9.12 -1.64
N ILE A 320 -25.36 -10.02 -1.34
CA ILE A 320 -25.46 -11.03 -0.29
C ILE A 320 -24.07 -11.31 0.29
N THR A 321 -24.00 -11.46 1.60
CA THR A 321 -22.80 -11.95 2.28
C THR A 321 -22.86 -13.47 2.35
N ILE A 322 -21.82 -14.13 1.84
CA ILE A 322 -21.66 -15.57 1.97
C ILE A 322 -21.14 -15.87 3.37
N GLU A 323 -21.90 -16.68 4.10
CA GLU A 323 -21.64 -17.11 5.48
C GLU A 323 -20.99 -18.48 5.54
N LYS A 324 -21.32 -19.35 4.58
CA LYS A 324 -20.87 -20.75 4.54
C LYS A 324 -20.65 -21.23 3.12
N GLU A 325 -19.78 -22.21 2.97
CA GLU A 325 -19.59 -22.93 1.71
C GLU A 325 -19.43 -24.44 1.93
N ALA A 326 -19.81 -25.21 0.92
CA ALA A 326 -19.72 -26.66 0.93
C ALA A 326 -19.43 -27.19 -0.48
N LYS A 327 -18.48 -28.13 -0.61
CA LYS A 327 -18.17 -28.79 -1.88
C LYS A 327 -18.56 -30.25 -1.85
N VAL A 328 -19.50 -30.63 -2.72
CA VAL A 328 -20.01 -32.01 -2.84
C VAL A 328 -20.13 -32.39 -4.30
N ASN A 329 -19.63 -33.58 -4.66
CA ASN A 329 -19.64 -34.12 -6.02
C ASN A 329 -19.11 -33.11 -7.07
N GLY A 330 -18.09 -32.34 -6.71
CA GLY A 330 -17.46 -31.35 -7.61
C GLY A 330 -18.16 -29.98 -7.67
N THR A 331 -19.40 -29.85 -7.20
CA THR A 331 -20.13 -28.59 -7.15
C THR A 331 -19.86 -27.84 -5.85
N LEU A 332 -19.53 -26.56 -5.95
CA LEU A 332 -19.38 -25.66 -4.81
C LEU A 332 -20.70 -24.91 -4.58
N TRP A 333 -21.21 -25.03 -3.37
CA TRP A 333 -22.43 -24.39 -2.90
C TRP A 333 -22.08 -23.31 -1.88
N TYR A 334 -22.77 -22.18 -1.97
CA TYR A 334 -22.70 -21.12 -0.99
C TYR A 334 -24.01 -21.02 -0.20
N ALA A 335 -23.90 -20.53 1.03
CA ALA A 335 -25.04 -20.17 1.85
C ALA A 335 -24.89 -18.72 2.37
N GLY A 336 -25.98 -17.96 2.32
CA GLY A 336 -26.02 -16.58 2.82
C GLY A 336 -27.42 -16.19 3.27
N TYR A 337 -27.52 -15.14 4.08
CA TYR A 337 -28.80 -14.66 4.59
C TYR A 337 -29.51 -13.76 3.57
N LEU A 338 -30.79 -14.06 3.33
CA LEU A 338 -31.73 -13.25 2.58
C LEU A 338 -32.95 -12.98 3.46
N ASN A 339 -33.25 -11.70 3.72
CA ASN A 339 -34.39 -11.29 4.55
C ASN A 339 -34.45 -12.00 5.92
N GLY A 340 -33.30 -12.22 6.55
CA GLY A 340 -33.19 -12.86 7.86
C GLY A 340 -33.15 -14.39 7.86
N GLU A 341 -33.27 -15.04 6.70
CA GLU A 341 -33.21 -16.50 6.58
C GLU A 341 -32.02 -16.97 5.75
N LEU A 342 -31.45 -18.13 6.07
CA LEU A 342 -30.29 -18.68 5.37
C LEU A 342 -30.73 -19.52 4.16
N TYR A 343 -30.16 -19.22 2.99
CA TYR A 343 -30.43 -19.95 1.74
C TYR A 343 -29.15 -20.48 1.12
N TRP A 344 -29.23 -21.69 0.57
CA TRP A 344 -28.17 -22.33 -0.24
C TRP A 344 -28.41 -22.09 -1.73
N PHE A 345 -27.32 -21.86 -2.47
CA PHE A 345 -27.32 -21.65 -3.93
C PHE A 345 -25.99 -22.05 -4.54
N ASP A 346 -25.98 -22.33 -5.85
CA ASP A 346 -24.75 -22.64 -6.58
C ASP A 346 -23.80 -21.45 -6.52
N SER A 347 -22.51 -21.68 -6.25
CA SER A 347 -21.49 -20.63 -6.23
C SER A 347 -21.44 -19.77 -7.50
N LYS A 348 -21.87 -20.31 -8.65
CA LYS A 348 -21.96 -19.61 -9.93
C LYS A 348 -23.14 -18.63 -10.03
N ALA A 349 -24.05 -18.63 -9.06
CA ALA A 349 -25.17 -17.69 -9.02
C ALA A 349 -24.74 -16.26 -8.65
N VAL A 350 -23.55 -16.12 -8.07
CA VAL A 350 -23.01 -14.86 -7.55
C VAL A 350 -21.63 -14.55 -8.13
N VAL A 351 -21.27 -13.27 -8.10
CA VAL A 351 -19.91 -12.79 -8.33
C VAL A 351 -19.37 -12.14 -7.07
N VAL A 352 -18.05 -12.23 -6.84
CA VAL A 352 -17.39 -11.55 -5.72
C VAL A 352 -17.49 -10.04 -5.91
N ASP A 353 -17.89 -9.33 -4.84
CA ASP A 353 -18.08 -7.89 -4.86
C ASP A 353 -17.04 -7.16 -4.02
N ASN A 354 -15.95 -6.77 -4.69
CA ASN A 354 -14.89 -5.93 -4.13
C ASN A 354 -15.12 -4.43 -4.39
N SER A 355 -16.30 -4.04 -4.87
CA SER A 355 -16.54 -2.65 -5.23
C SER A 355 -16.66 -1.75 -3.99
N VAL A 356 -16.13 -0.55 -4.09
CA VAL A 356 -16.20 0.46 -3.04
C VAL A 356 -16.49 1.82 -3.65
N ALA A 357 -17.20 2.66 -2.89
CA ALA A 357 -17.36 4.07 -3.22
C ALA A 357 -15.98 4.75 -3.29
N LYS A 358 -15.76 5.54 -4.33
CA LYS A 358 -14.59 6.40 -4.51
C LYS A 358 -15.00 7.86 -4.37
N ASP A 359 -14.18 8.67 -3.75
CA ASP A 359 -14.45 10.10 -3.66
C ASP A 359 -14.37 10.77 -5.02
N ALA A 360 -15.22 11.77 -5.21
CA ALA A 360 -15.30 12.57 -6.41
C ALA A 360 -15.60 14.01 -6.00
N ASN A 361 -15.28 14.97 -6.88
CA ASN A 361 -15.55 16.37 -6.61
C ASN A 361 -15.80 17.10 -7.93
N TYR A 362 -17.03 17.00 -8.43
CA TYR A 362 -17.45 17.64 -9.67
C TYR A 362 -18.94 17.95 -9.64
N VAL A 363 -19.39 18.84 -10.52
CA VAL A 363 -20.82 19.19 -10.63
C VAL A 363 -21.40 18.50 -11.85
N THR A 364 -22.65 18.03 -11.77
CA THR A 364 -23.40 17.55 -12.93
C THR A 364 -24.87 17.94 -12.84
N LYS A 365 -25.57 17.96 -13.97
CA LYS A 365 -27.00 18.20 -14.06
C LYS A 365 -27.72 16.85 -14.08
N ILE A 366 -28.74 16.68 -13.24
CA ILE A 366 -29.62 15.53 -13.30
C ILE A 366 -30.50 15.66 -14.55
N THR A 367 -30.57 14.59 -15.34
CA THR A 367 -31.32 14.52 -16.60
C THR A 367 -32.10 13.21 -16.68
N GLN A 368 -33.42 13.31 -16.58
CA GLN A 368 -34.36 12.17 -16.49
C GLN A 368 -35.31 12.06 -17.69
N SER A 369 -35.00 12.74 -18.80
CA SER A 369 -35.77 12.62 -20.04
C SER A 369 -35.73 11.18 -20.57
N GLY A 370 -36.89 10.54 -20.71
CA GLY A 370 -37.02 9.15 -21.14
C GLY A 370 -36.61 8.09 -20.09
N ARG A 371 -36.36 8.49 -18.84
CA ARG A 371 -35.94 7.60 -17.73
C ARG A 371 -36.75 7.87 -16.46
N ASN A 372 -36.65 6.98 -15.49
CA ASN A 372 -37.21 7.18 -14.15
C ASN A 372 -36.35 6.47 -13.11
N ASP A 373 -35.14 7.01 -12.90
CA ASP A 373 -34.17 6.39 -12.01
C ASP A 373 -34.57 6.59 -10.55
N GLY A 374 -34.25 5.60 -9.71
CA GLY A 374 -34.44 5.70 -8.26
C GLY A 374 -33.27 6.41 -7.58
N ILE A 375 -33.57 7.13 -6.50
CA ILE A 375 -32.58 7.64 -5.55
C ILE A 375 -32.65 6.82 -4.28
N TYR A 376 -31.48 6.45 -3.77
CA TYR A 376 -31.32 5.56 -2.62
C TYR A 376 -30.45 6.19 -1.55
N ILE A 377 -30.73 5.88 -0.30
CA ILE A 377 -30.04 6.44 0.86
C ILE A 377 -28.80 5.59 1.16
N ASP A 378 -27.67 6.25 1.48
CA ASP A 378 -26.39 5.70 1.93
C ASP A 378 -25.62 4.76 0.99
N LYS A 379 -26.31 3.97 0.16
CA LYS A 379 -25.72 3.04 -0.81
C LYS A 379 -26.55 2.96 -2.11
N PRO A 380 -26.02 2.34 -3.17
CA PRO A 380 -26.80 1.91 -4.32
C PRO A 380 -27.88 0.87 -3.95
N TRP A 381 -28.94 0.77 -4.76
CA TRP A 381 -30.09 -0.13 -4.50
C TRP A 381 -29.73 -1.61 -4.46
N GLU A 382 -28.66 -2.01 -5.15
CA GLU A 382 -28.13 -3.37 -5.18
C GLU A 382 -27.76 -3.86 -3.76
N TYR A 383 -27.55 -2.94 -2.80
CA TYR A 383 -27.15 -3.22 -1.42
C TYR A 383 -28.30 -3.22 -0.42
N ARG A 384 -29.55 -3.41 -0.86
CA ARG A 384 -30.74 -3.53 0.01
C ARG A 384 -30.88 -2.35 0.99
N THR A 385 -30.88 -1.15 0.43
CA THR A 385 -30.96 0.10 1.20
C THR A 385 -32.30 0.80 1.02
N ASP A 386 -32.53 1.83 1.82
CA ASP A 386 -33.78 2.59 1.81
C ASP A 386 -33.93 3.43 0.53
N TYR A 387 -35.14 3.40 -0.03
CA TYR A 387 -35.53 4.23 -1.17
C TYR A 387 -35.84 5.65 -0.71
N PHE A 388 -35.24 6.65 -1.36
CA PHE A 388 -35.49 8.06 -1.08
C PHE A 388 -36.65 8.61 -1.94
N GLY A 389 -36.68 8.28 -3.23
CA GLY A 389 -37.66 8.80 -4.17
C GLY A 389 -37.17 8.76 -5.63
N SER A 390 -38.00 9.22 -6.56
CA SER A 390 -37.64 9.27 -7.99
C SER A 390 -36.66 10.40 -8.28
N ALA A 391 -35.68 10.17 -9.16
CA ALA A 391 -34.77 11.19 -9.66
C ALA A 391 -35.46 12.28 -10.48
N LYS A 392 -36.67 12.05 -11.00
CA LYS A 392 -37.45 13.05 -11.73
C LYS A 392 -37.74 14.31 -10.91
N GLN A 393 -37.84 14.18 -9.59
CA GLN A 393 -38.06 15.34 -8.70
C GLN A 393 -36.91 16.35 -8.74
N PHE A 394 -35.73 15.94 -9.21
CA PHE A 394 -34.54 16.80 -9.37
C PHE A 394 -34.16 16.98 -10.84
N ASP A 395 -35.04 16.66 -11.79
CA ASP A 395 -34.73 16.81 -13.20
C ASP A 395 -34.38 18.26 -13.54
N GLY A 396 -33.30 18.43 -14.30
CA GLY A 396 -32.74 19.72 -14.65
C GLY A 396 -32.00 20.46 -13.52
N LYS A 397 -31.90 19.90 -12.31
CA LYS A 397 -31.14 20.50 -11.20
C LYS A 397 -29.68 20.07 -11.22
N TYR A 398 -28.79 20.96 -10.78
CA TYR A 398 -27.38 20.63 -10.61
C TYR A 398 -27.12 20.02 -9.23
N VAL A 399 -26.22 19.05 -9.14
CA VAL A 399 -25.76 18.44 -7.89
C VAL A 399 -24.24 18.46 -7.81
N LEU A 400 -23.71 18.65 -6.60
CA LEU A 400 -22.29 18.43 -6.30
C LEU A 400 -22.09 16.94 -6.03
N VAL A 401 -21.40 16.26 -6.95
CA VAL A 401 -21.05 14.86 -6.80
C VAL A 401 -19.82 14.75 -5.92
N THR A 402 -20.00 14.05 -4.80
CA THR A 402 -18.99 13.82 -3.77
C THR A 402 -18.37 12.44 -3.84
N GLY A 403 -18.93 11.53 -4.66
CA GLY A 403 -18.42 10.18 -4.83
C GLY A 403 -19.04 9.43 -5.99
N GLU A 404 -18.38 8.37 -6.43
CA GLU A 404 -18.89 7.42 -7.43
C GLU A 404 -18.72 5.98 -6.93
N TRP A 405 -19.66 5.10 -7.24
CA TRP A 405 -19.57 3.67 -6.90
C TRP A 405 -19.94 2.84 -8.11
N LYS A 406 -18.96 2.13 -8.67
CA LYS A 406 -19.18 1.19 -9.77
C LYS A 406 -19.41 -0.22 -9.23
N THR A 407 -20.61 -0.77 -9.44
CA THR A 407 -20.98 -2.11 -8.99
C THR A 407 -20.33 -3.21 -9.85
N PRO A 408 -20.30 -4.48 -9.39
CA PRO A 408 -19.76 -5.59 -10.17
C PRO A 408 -20.40 -5.80 -11.54
N GLU A 409 -21.67 -5.43 -11.71
CA GLU A 409 -22.37 -5.48 -13.01
C GLU A 409 -22.01 -4.31 -13.95
N GLY A 410 -21.22 -3.35 -13.47
CA GLY A 410 -20.72 -2.22 -14.27
C GLY A 410 -21.57 -0.95 -14.18
N VAL A 411 -22.70 -0.97 -13.47
CA VAL A 411 -23.50 0.23 -13.19
C VAL A 411 -22.70 1.17 -12.30
N THR A 412 -22.67 2.45 -12.65
CA THR A 412 -21.98 3.47 -11.86
C THR A 412 -23.00 4.39 -11.21
N TRP A 413 -22.90 4.55 -9.90
CA TRP A 413 -23.74 5.42 -9.10
C TRP A 413 -22.99 6.70 -8.74
N ILE A 414 -23.68 7.84 -8.68
CA ILE A 414 -23.14 9.11 -8.18
C ILE A 414 -23.71 9.44 -6.80
N ARG A 415 -22.85 9.90 -5.89
CA ARG A 415 -23.18 10.32 -4.53
C ARG A 415 -23.33 11.82 -4.43
N PHE A 416 -24.43 12.31 -3.88
CA PHE A 416 -24.64 13.73 -3.57
C PHE A 416 -25.40 13.87 -2.25
N ASN A 417 -25.37 15.07 -1.66
CA ASN A 417 -26.03 15.34 -0.38
C ASN A 417 -27.27 16.22 -0.59
N TYR A 418 -28.36 15.89 0.10
CA TYR A 418 -29.58 16.70 0.11
C TYR A 418 -30.32 16.53 1.43
N ASN A 419 -30.70 17.64 2.07
CA ASN A 419 -31.37 17.67 3.38
C ASN A 419 -30.68 16.81 4.46
N GLY A 420 -29.34 16.83 4.48
CA GLY A 420 -28.53 16.07 5.44
C GLY A 420 -28.40 14.57 5.14
N LYS A 421 -28.99 14.06 4.06
CA LYS A 421 -28.88 12.66 3.65
C LYS A 421 -27.82 12.47 2.57
N THR A 422 -27.11 11.34 2.63
CA THR A 422 -26.25 10.85 1.56
C THR A 422 -27.10 10.09 0.56
N LEU A 423 -27.18 10.58 -0.67
CA LEU A 423 -28.04 10.02 -1.72
C LEU A 423 -27.21 9.47 -2.87
N TRP A 424 -27.69 8.37 -3.46
CA TRP A 424 -27.10 7.71 -4.61
C TRP A 424 -28.12 7.57 -5.74
N MET A 425 -27.71 7.90 -6.96
CA MET A 425 -28.51 7.67 -8.18
C MET A 425 -27.63 7.11 -9.31
N ASP A 426 -28.24 6.45 -10.29
CA ASP A 426 -27.55 5.97 -11.49
C ASP A 426 -26.93 7.15 -12.25
N LYS A 427 -25.63 7.05 -12.55
CA LYS A 427 -24.85 8.08 -13.24
C LYS A 427 -25.33 8.33 -14.66
N THR A 428 -25.94 7.36 -15.32
CA THR A 428 -26.50 7.52 -16.67
C THR A 428 -27.67 8.51 -16.72
N GLY A 429 -28.29 8.77 -15.56
CA GLY A 429 -29.28 9.81 -15.36
C GLY A 429 -28.70 11.21 -15.11
N ALA A 430 -27.40 11.43 -15.37
CA ALA A 430 -26.72 12.71 -15.19
C ALA A 430 -25.93 13.13 -16.45
N SER A 431 -25.80 14.43 -16.65
CA SER A 431 -25.07 15.02 -17.78
C SER A 431 -23.55 14.90 -17.65
N SER A 432 -22.83 15.44 -18.63
CA SER A 432 -21.38 15.59 -18.59
C SER A 432 -20.90 16.30 -17.31
N LYS A 433 -19.73 15.89 -16.83
CA LYS A 433 -19.10 16.44 -15.63
C LYS A 433 -18.62 17.87 -15.87
N VAL A 434 -18.88 18.73 -14.91
CA VAL A 434 -18.31 20.09 -14.81
C VAL A 434 -17.20 20.05 -13.77
N ALA A 435 -15.97 20.29 -14.22
CA ALA A 435 -14.80 20.26 -13.37
C ALA A 435 -14.73 21.49 -12.44
N ILE A 436 -14.09 21.31 -11.30
CA ILE A 436 -13.74 22.37 -10.37
C ILE A 436 -12.28 22.70 -10.60
N SER A 437 -12.00 23.93 -11.02
CA SER A 437 -10.62 24.39 -11.25
C SER A 437 -10.14 25.14 -10.02
N ASN A 438 -8.92 24.86 -9.58
CA ASN A 438 -8.25 25.70 -8.58
C ASN A 438 -7.85 27.03 -9.25
N VAL A 439 -8.07 28.12 -8.54
CA VAL A 439 -7.64 29.47 -8.92
C VAL A 439 -6.92 30.04 -7.71
N TYR A 440 -5.89 30.86 -7.92
CA TYR A 440 -5.25 31.60 -6.83
C TYR A 440 -5.06 33.03 -7.30
N GLN A 441 -6.13 33.81 -7.16
CA GLN A 441 -6.17 35.18 -7.66
C GLN A 441 -6.77 36.10 -6.61
N ARG A 442 -6.10 37.23 -6.35
CA ARG A 442 -6.67 38.29 -5.52
C ARG A 442 -7.71 39.05 -6.33
N ALA A 443 -8.82 39.36 -5.69
CA ALA A 443 -9.90 40.13 -6.28
C ALA A 443 -10.47 41.08 -5.24
N LEU A 444 -11.18 42.10 -5.71
CA LEU A 444 -11.95 43.02 -4.88
C LEU A 444 -13.43 42.77 -5.12
N PHE A 445 -14.22 42.60 -4.06
CA PHE A 445 -15.67 42.67 -4.20
C PHE A 445 -16.03 44.08 -4.63
N ASN A 446 -16.50 44.20 -5.86
CA ASN A 446 -16.80 45.49 -6.43
C ASN A 446 -18.15 45.44 -7.13
N ALA A 447 -19.19 45.59 -6.33
CA ALA A 447 -20.58 45.68 -6.74
C ALA A 447 -20.87 47.01 -7.48
N TYR A 448 -20.02 47.40 -8.44
CA TYR A 448 -20.31 48.55 -9.31
C TYR A 448 -21.59 48.28 -10.10
N LYS A 449 -22.44 49.31 -10.19
CA LYS A 449 -23.70 49.34 -10.95
C LYS A 449 -24.83 48.44 -10.41
N ASN A 450 -25.16 48.52 -9.12
CA ASN A 450 -26.35 47.87 -8.52
C ASN A 450 -26.36 46.33 -8.58
N GLN A 451 -25.20 45.67 -8.72
CA GLN A 451 -25.10 44.22 -8.72
C GLN A 451 -24.76 43.70 -7.31
N ASP A 452 -25.78 43.61 -6.46
CA ASP A 452 -25.72 42.85 -5.20
C ASP A 452 -26.32 41.46 -5.44
N ASP A 453 -25.59 40.40 -5.12
CA ASP A 453 -26.02 39.01 -5.36
C ASP A 453 -25.59 38.12 -4.20
N GLY A 454 -26.13 36.90 -4.16
CA GLY A 454 -25.99 35.97 -3.04
C GLY A 454 -24.57 35.42 -2.87
N LEU A 455 -24.17 35.27 -1.62
CA LEU A 455 -23.07 34.45 -1.17
C LEU A 455 -23.63 33.11 -0.65
N TYR A 456 -22.99 32.00 -1.04
CA TYR A 456 -23.49 30.65 -0.76
C TYR A 456 -22.43 29.80 -0.05
N GLU A 457 -22.84 29.07 0.98
CA GLU A 457 -21.96 28.14 1.71
C GLU A 457 -21.68 26.88 0.89
N LYS A 458 -20.42 26.41 0.91
CA LYS A 458 -19.93 25.11 0.39
C LYS A 458 -20.06 24.88 -1.13
N GLN A 459 -21.05 25.44 -1.80
CA GLN A 459 -21.31 25.23 -3.23
C GLN A 459 -22.11 26.39 -3.85
N PRO A 460 -22.05 26.59 -5.18
CA PRO A 460 -22.85 27.58 -5.90
C PRO A 460 -24.35 27.51 -5.60
N GLY A 461 -25.03 28.66 -5.61
CA GLY A 461 -26.46 28.79 -5.27
C GLY A 461 -27.41 27.97 -6.15
N VAL A 462 -27.02 27.69 -7.39
CA VAL A 462 -27.80 26.89 -8.34
C VAL A 462 -27.70 25.37 -8.13
N ILE A 463 -26.76 24.92 -7.29
CA ILE A 463 -26.61 23.51 -6.93
C ILE A 463 -27.62 23.16 -5.83
N LEU A 464 -28.30 22.03 -6.00
CA LEU A 464 -29.28 21.50 -5.07
C LEU A 464 -28.68 21.38 -3.65
N GLY A 465 -29.41 21.90 -2.65
CA GLY A 465 -28.97 21.92 -1.26
C GLY A 465 -28.00 23.06 -0.91
N SER A 466 -27.79 24.03 -1.82
CA SER A 466 -27.05 25.25 -1.51
C SER A 466 -27.76 26.05 -0.42
N LYS A 467 -26.97 26.79 0.38
CA LYS A 467 -27.49 27.64 1.46
C LYS A 467 -26.92 29.05 1.28
N SER A 468 -27.81 30.02 1.06
CA SER A 468 -27.43 31.44 1.03
C SER A 468 -27.18 31.96 2.45
N ILE A 469 -26.19 32.83 2.60
CA ILE A 469 -25.90 33.55 3.85
C ILE A 469 -26.22 35.05 3.74
N GLY A 470 -26.93 35.45 2.68
CA GLY A 470 -27.16 36.85 2.34
C GLY A 470 -26.38 37.27 1.10
N THR A 471 -26.31 38.57 0.89
CA THR A 471 -25.62 39.22 -0.23
C THR A 471 -24.29 39.83 0.16
N THR A 472 -23.47 40.22 -0.82
CA THR A 472 -22.23 40.97 -0.62
C THR A 472 -22.38 42.20 0.28
N LYS A 473 -23.48 42.97 0.14
CA LYS A 473 -23.75 44.16 0.96
C LYS A 473 -24.24 43.83 2.36
N SER A 474 -25.24 42.95 2.48
CA SER A 474 -25.80 42.56 3.78
C SER A 474 -24.79 41.87 4.70
N THR A 475 -23.67 41.38 4.14
CA THR A 475 -22.58 40.73 4.87
C THR A 475 -21.35 41.63 5.05
N ASP A 476 -21.45 42.93 4.75
CA ASP A 476 -20.37 43.92 4.89
C ASP A 476 -19.08 43.48 4.17
N ASN A 477 -19.22 43.01 2.92
CA ASN A 477 -18.08 42.60 2.08
C ASN A 477 -17.87 43.52 0.86
N GLU A 478 -18.70 44.54 0.67
CA GLU A 478 -18.53 45.52 -0.40
C GLU A 478 -17.18 46.25 -0.29
N ARG A 479 -16.46 46.38 -1.41
CA ARG A 479 -15.10 46.98 -1.51
C ARG A 479 -14.04 46.30 -0.64
N LYS A 480 -14.27 45.07 -0.19
CA LYS A 480 -13.27 44.29 0.54
C LYS A 480 -12.64 43.25 -0.37
N SER A 481 -11.35 43.02 -0.17
CA SER A 481 -10.57 42.04 -0.91
C SER A 481 -10.99 40.61 -0.54
N ILE A 482 -10.78 39.71 -1.49
CA ILE A 482 -10.93 38.27 -1.34
C ILE A 482 -9.88 37.55 -2.19
N THR A 483 -9.37 36.43 -1.68
CA THR A 483 -8.58 35.50 -2.49
C THR A 483 -9.52 34.45 -3.08
N LEU A 484 -9.60 34.41 -4.40
CA LEU A 484 -10.31 33.38 -5.15
C LEU A 484 -9.47 32.10 -5.12
N GLU A 485 -10.08 30.99 -4.69
CA GLU A 485 -9.45 29.67 -4.52
C GLU A 485 -9.95 28.65 -5.55
N LYS A 486 -11.19 28.78 -6.03
CA LYS A 486 -11.82 27.83 -6.96
C LYS A 486 -12.68 28.54 -7.99
N LYS A 487 -12.87 27.88 -9.13
CA LYS A 487 -13.74 28.31 -10.23
C LYS A 487 -14.55 27.14 -10.76
N MET A 488 -15.80 27.41 -11.08
CA MET A 488 -16.68 26.54 -11.87
C MET A 488 -17.34 27.34 -12.99
N VAL A 489 -17.59 26.71 -14.13
CA VAL A 489 -18.32 27.32 -15.25
C VAL A 489 -19.38 26.35 -15.72
N PHE A 490 -20.63 26.74 -15.57
CA PHE A 490 -21.78 25.99 -16.07
C PHE A 490 -22.99 26.91 -16.22
N ASP A 491 -23.91 26.55 -17.10
CA ASP A 491 -25.11 27.35 -17.40
C ASP A 491 -24.79 28.79 -17.87
N GLY A 492 -23.67 28.96 -18.59
CA GLY A 492 -23.18 30.28 -19.03
C GLY A 492 -22.65 31.19 -17.90
N GLN A 493 -22.72 30.75 -16.63
CA GLN A 493 -22.28 31.52 -15.47
C GLN A 493 -20.93 31.01 -14.95
N THR A 494 -20.01 31.94 -14.68
CA THR A 494 -18.81 31.65 -13.90
C THR A 494 -19.09 31.88 -12.42
N TRP A 495 -18.76 30.87 -11.60
CA TRP A 495 -18.81 30.93 -10.14
C TRP A 495 -17.39 30.84 -9.59
N TYR A 496 -17.07 31.70 -8.64
CA TYR A 496 -15.84 31.62 -7.86
C TYR A 496 -16.14 31.18 -6.43
N ALA A 497 -15.16 30.54 -5.81
CA ALA A 497 -15.11 30.35 -4.37
C ALA A 497 -13.92 31.11 -3.81
N GLY A 498 -14.09 31.72 -2.64
CA GLY A 498 -13.00 32.33 -1.89
C GLY A 498 -13.27 32.29 -0.40
N LYS A 499 -12.24 32.53 0.42
CA LYS A 499 -12.36 32.55 1.88
C LYS A 499 -12.69 33.93 2.41
N LEU A 500 -13.71 34.00 3.27
CA LEU A 500 -14.04 35.15 4.09
C LEU A 500 -14.05 34.72 5.55
N ASN A 501 -13.26 35.40 6.40
CA ASN A 501 -13.11 35.06 7.81
C ASN A 501 -12.81 33.55 8.04
N GLY A 502 -11.98 32.96 7.17
CA GLY A 502 -11.60 31.54 7.22
C GLY A 502 -12.62 30.55 6.66
N LYS A 503 -13.81 30.99 6.23
CA LYS A 503 -14.86 30.14 5.66
C LYS A 503 -14.98 30.32 4.14
N GLU A 504 -15.19 29.23 3.41
CA GLU A 504 -15.35 29.24 1.95
C GLU A 504 -16.78 29.63 1.54
N TYR A 505 -16.89 30.60 0.65
CA TYR A 505 -18.15 31.05 0.07
C TYR A 505 -18.07 31.10 -1.45
N TRP A 506 -19.16 30.69 -2.09
CA TRP A 506 -19.35 30.69 -3.54
C TRP A 506 -20.21 31.87 -3.97
N PHE A 507 -19.84 32.49 -5.09
CA PHE A 507 -20.53 33.65 -5.65
C PHE A 507 -20.26 33.79 -7.15
N LYS A 508 -21.10 34.58 -7.83
CA LYS A 508 -20.96 34.81 -9.28
C LYS A 508 -19.76 35.72 -9.56
N SER A 509 -19.07 35.46 -10.67
CA SER A 509 -17.90 36.24 -11.09
C SER A 509 -18.15 37.74 -11.23
N GLN A 510 -19.38 38.16 -11.50
CA GLN A 510 -19.75 39.56 -11.65
C GLN A 510 -19.63 40.39 -10.37
N LEU A 511 -19.59 39.75 -9.18
CA LEU A 511 -19.43 40.44 -7.90
C LEU A 511 -17.99 40.88 -7.62
N VAL A 512 -17.03 40.38 -8.38
CA VAL A 512 -15.61 40.63 -8.15
C VAL A 512 -14.93 41.17 -9.39
N GLN A 513 -13.94 42.02 -9.15
CA GLN A 513 -12.98 42.43 -10.17
C GLN A 513 -11.59 41.93 -9.79
N ASN A 514 -10.83 41.50 -10.78
CA ASN A 514 -9.46 41.04 -10.56
C ASN A 514 -8.59 42.16 -10.01
N ASP A 515 -7.72 41.81 -9.07
CA ASP A 515 -6.81 42.74 -8.43
C ASP A 515 -5.35 42.31 -8.63
N ASN A 516 -4.70 42.96 -9.60
CA ASN A 516 -3.27 42.85 -9.86
C ASN A 516 -2.49 44.08 -9.39
N SER A 517 -3.11 44.97 -8.60
CA SER A 517 -2.47 46.20 -8.15
C SER A 517 -1.37 45.93 -7.12
N ALA A 518 -0.39 46.82 -7.02
CA ALA A 518 0.67 46.72 -6.03
C ALA A 518 1.15 48.12 -5.62
N PRO A 519 1.72 48.26 -4.42
CA PRO A 519 2.51 49.44 -4.04
C PRO A 519 3.60 49.75 -5.06
N VAL A 520 3.71 51.02 -5.45
CA VAL A 520 4.77 51.56 -6.28
C VAL A 520 5.62 52.49 -5.43
N GLY A 521 6.94 52.31 -5.45
CA GLY A 521 7.87 53.17 -4.71
C GLY A 521 7.84 54.61 -5.23
N LYS A 522 7.65 55.57 -4.33
CA LYS A 522 7.61 57.02 -4.60
C LYS A 522 8.44 57.75 -3.55
N SER A 523 9.00 58.90 -3.89
CA SER A 523 9.73 59.72 -2.91
C SER A 523 9.46 61.20 -3.15
N TYR A 524 8.58 61.77 -2.34
CA TYR A 524 8.28 63.20 -2.30
C TYR A 524 7.77 63.62 -0.92
N THR A 525 7.81 64.93 -0.66
CA THR A 525 7.22 65.54 0.53
C THR A 525 5.83 66.06 0.23
N ALA A 526 4.91 65.90 1.19
CA ALA A 526 3.56 66.41 1.11
C ALA A 526 3.10 66.93 2.48
N VAL A 527 2.02 67.70 2.50
CA VAL A 527 1.32 68.13 3.71
C VAL A 527 -0.01 67.41 3.78
N VAL A 528 -0.35 66.86 4.95
CA VAL A 528 -1.68 66.27 5.18
C VAL A 528 -2.72 67.38 5.17
N ASP A 529 -3.76 67.22 4.35
CA ASP A 529 -4.88 68.15 4.22
C ASP A 529 -6.20 67.39 4.38
N GLN A 530 -6.86 67.63 5.50
CA GLN A 530 -8.12 67.01 5.91
C GLN A 530 -9.19 68.07 6.21
N ASP A 531 -9.05 69.30 5.71
CA ASP A 531 -9.96 70.40 6.02
C ASP A 531 -11.39 70.14 5.51
N GLN A 532 -11.52 69.38 4.42
CA GLN A 532 -12.81 69.01 3.80
C GLN A 532 -13.10 67.49 3.83
N ARG A 533 -12.31 66.73 4.60
CA ARG A 533 -12.37 65.25 4.61
C ARG A 533 -12.16 64.70 6.02
N ASN A 534 -12.42 63.42 6.23
CA ASN A 534 -12.12 62.73 7.49
C ASN A 534 -11.67 61.30 7.19
N ASP A 535 -10.54 61.19 6.51
CA ASP A 535 -10.01 59.91 6.07
C ASP A 535 -9.32 59.17 7.23
N GLY A 536 -9.39 57.85 7.20
CA GLY A 536 -8.66 56.98 8.13
C GLY A 536 -7.24 56.72 7.65
N MET A 537 -6.31 56.55 8.60
CA MET A 537 -5.01 55.95 8.35
C MET A 537 -5.03 54.47 8.74
N TYR A 538 -4.54 53.60 7.87
CA TYR A 538 -4.61 52.15 8.02
C TYR A 538 -3.21 51.53 8.06
N LEU A 539 -3.03 50.49 8.88
CA LEU A 539 -1.75 49.79 8.99
C LEU A 539 -1.54 48.85 7.79
N ASP A 540 -0.29 48.57 7.45
CA ASP A 540 0.16 47.57 6.46
C ASP A 540 -0.28 47.75 4.99
N LYS A 541 -1.57 48.01 4.72
CA LYS A 541 -2.20 48.10 3.39
C LYS A 541 -3.36 49.11 3.39
N PRO A 542 -3.94 49.43 2.22
CA PRO A 542 -5.23 50.11 2.13
C PRO A 542 -6.37 49.33 2.81
N TRP A 543 -7.41 50.03 3.29
CA TRP A 543 -8.51 49.43 4.08
C TRP A 543 -9.29 48.34 3.34
N GLU A 544 -9.34 48.42 2.01
CA GLU A 544 -9.95 47.43 1.12
C GLU A 544 -9.36 46.04 1.36
N TYR A 545 -8.12 45.96 1.86
CA TYR A 545 -7.42 44.71 2.16
C TYR A 545 -7.64 44.15 3.56
N ARG A 546 -8.72 44.59 4.25
CA ARG A 546 -9.13 44.08 5.57
C ARG A 546 -8.02 44.21 6.61
N THR A 547 -7.44 45.39 6.68
CA THR A 547 -6.37 45.74 7.61
C THR A 547 -6.89 46.54 8.80
N ASP A 548 -6.05 46.68 9.82
CA ASP A 548 -6.38 47.40 11.04
C ASP A 548 -6.38 48.93 10.82
N PHE A 549 -7.45 49.57 11.28
CA PHE A 549 -7.52 51.02 11.42
C PHE A 549 -6.55 51.50 12.49
N TYR A 550 -5.76 52.54 12.19
CA TYR A 550 -4.82 53.12 13.14
C TYR A 550 -5.41 54.34 13.85
N LYS A 551 -5.66 55.42 13.12
CA LYS A 551 -6.23 56.68 13.64
C LYS A 551 -6.78 57.57 12.53
N SER A 552 -7.45 58.67 12.88
CA SER A 552 -7.92 59.65 11.90
C SER A 552 -6.76 60.46 11.33
N ALA A 553 -6.80 60.76 10.03
CA ALA A 553 -5.84 61.66 9.41
C ALA A 553 -5.99 63.11 9.90
N LYS A 554 -7.16 63.50 10.43
CA LYS A 554 -7.37 64.83 11.04
C LYS A 554 -6.42 65.09 12.21
N ASP A 555 -6.02 64.04 12.93
CA ASP A 555 -5.13 64.14 14.09
C ASP A 555 -3.72 64.66 13.72
N ILE A 556 -3.37 64.64 12.43
CA ILE A 556 -2.10 65.14 11.91
C ILE A 556 -2.30 66.14 10.76
N ASN A 557 -3.45 66.78 10.69
CA ASN A 557 -3.74 67.78 9.66
C ASN A 557 -2.69 68.91 9.67
N GLY A 558 -2.25 69.35 8.50
CA GLY A 558 -1.15 70.31 8.32
C GLY A 558 0.25 69.75 8.54
N ARG A 559 0.41 68.48 8.96
CA ARG A 559 1.74 67.87 9.16
C ARG A 559 2.41 67.58 7.83
N LYS A 560 3.68 67.98 7.70
CA LYS A 560 4.54 67.56 6.59
C LYS A 560 4.94 66.08 6.75
N ILE A 561 4.77 65.31 5.68
CA ILE A 561 5.05 63.87 5.60
C ILE A 561 5.98 63.56 4.43
N ASN A 562 6.69 62.44 4.53
CA ASN A 562 7.52 61.89 3.47
C ASN A 562 6.82 60.66 2.89
N VAL A 563 6.26 60.80 1.69
CA VAL A 563 5.59 59.71 0.99
C VAL A 563 6.65 58.76 0.43
N LYS A 564 6.49 57.47 0.73
CA LYS A 564 7.41 56.38 0.35
C LYS A 564 6.86 55.49 -0.75
N GLN A 565 5.53 55.36 -0.82
CA GLN A 565 4.87 54.51 -1.81
C GLN A 565 3.50 55.08 -2.16
N GLU A 566 3.01 54.74 -3.34
CA GLU A 566 1.61 54.90 -3.73
C GLU A 566 1.02 53.56 -4.13
N TRP A 567 -0.27 53.35 -3.85
CA TRP A 567 -0.98 52.14 -4.27
C TRP A 567 -2.35 52.52 -4.81
N LYS A 568 -2.52 52.40 -6.13
CA LYS A 568 -3.82 52.56 -6.78
C LYS A 568 -4.61 51.25 -6.72
N THR A 569 -5.66 51.21 -5.93
CA THR A 569 -6.53 50.04 -5.76
C THR A 569 -7.51 49.90 -6.93
N PRO A 570 -8.06 48.69 -7.16
CA PRO A 570 -8.97 48.45 -8.28
C PRO A 570 -10.27 49.26 -8.26
N ASP A 571 -10.70 49.78 -7.11
CA ASP A 571 -11.83 50.71 -6.99
C ASP A 571 -11.49 52.16 -7.37
N GLY A 572 -10.26 52.39 -7.84
CA GLY A 572 -9.80 53.66 -8.39
C GLY A 572 -9.18 54.61 -7.36
N VAL A 573 -9.25 54.30 -6.07
CA VAL A 573 -8.62 55.08 -5.00
C VAL A 573 -7.11 54.92 -5.07
N THR A 574 -6.37 56.01 -4.84
CA THR A 574 -4.90 55.97 -4.73
C THR A 574 -4.51 56.23 -3.29
N TRP A 575 -3.77 55.32 -2.70
CA TRP A 575 -3.30 55.42 -1.32
C TRP A 575 -1.83 55.84 -1.29
N VAL A 576 -1.44 56.63 -0.29
CA VAL A 576 -0.05 57.03 -0.03
C VAL A 576 0.45 56.38 1.25
N ASN A 577 1.68 55.87 1.23
CA ASN A 577 2.34 55.30 2.40
C ASN A 577 3.37 56.26 2.99
N PHE A 578 3.37 56.42 4.30
CA PHE A 578 4.37 57.19 5.05
C PHE A 578 4.52 56.66 6.48
N VAL A 579 5.48 57.20 7.22
CA VAL A 579 5.70 56.84 8.63
C VAL A 579 5.19 57.96 9.55
N VAL A 580 4.35 57.58 10.51
CA VAL A 580 3.86 58.47 11.57
C VAL A 580 3.93 57.72 12.89
N ASP A 581 4.51 58.37 13.91
CA ASP A 581 4.71 57.80 15.26
C ASP A 581 5.38 56.42 15.25
N GLY A 582 6.35 56.24 14.35
CA GLY A 582 7.09 54.99 14.17
C GLY A 582 6.34 53.89 13.40
N LYS A 583 5.10 54.11 12.99
CA LYS A 583 4.28 53.13 12.23
C LYS A 583 4.18 53.51 10.76
N SER A 584 4.25 52.50 9.89
CA SER A 584 3.96 52.62 8.46
C SER A 584 2.44 52.61 8.26
N VAL A 585 1.90 53.67 7.65
CA VAL A 585 0.46 53.85 7.47
C VAL A 585 0.12 54.18 6.03
N TRP A 586 -1.10 53.83 5.62
CA TRP A 586 -1.70 54.19 4.33
C TRP A 586 -2.85 55.17 4.53
N LEU A 587 -2.88 56.22 3.70
CA LEU A 587 -3.91 57.27 3.67
C LEU A 587 -4.38 57.50 2.23
N ASP A 588 -5.64 57.88 2.02
CA ASP A 588 -6.12 58.30 0.69
C ASP A 588 -5.29 59.51 0.19
N LYS A 589 -4.72 59.42 -1.02
CA LYS A 589 -3.91 60.46 -1.64
C LYS A 589 -4.67 61.78 -1.80
N ALA A 590 -6.00 61.74 -1.93
CA ALA A 590 -6.81 62.95 -1.99
C ALA A 590 -6.77 63.76 -0.67
N GLY A 591 -6.26 63.18 0.41
CA GLY A 591 -6.08 63.80 1.72
C GLY A 591 -4.72 64.45 1.96
N ILE A 592 -3.92 64.68 0.91
CA ILE A 592 -2.59 65.32 0.99
C ILE A 592 -2.39 66.35 -0.14
N GLN A 593 -1.51 67.33 0.07
CA GLN A 593 -1.03 68.27 -0.94
C GLN A 593 0.49 68.13 -1.12
N SER A 594 0.97 67.87 -2.34
CA SER A 594 2.42 67.68 -2.62
C SER A 594 3.21 68.99 -2.59
N THR A 595 4.43 68.97 -2.04
CA THR A 595 5.29 70.16 -1.86
C THR A 595 6.67 70.08 -2.55
N SER A 596 7.00 69.00 -3.26
CA SER A 596 8.30 68.83 -3.95
C SER A 596 8.18 68.04 -5.26
N LEU A 597 9.18 68.16 -6.17
CA LEU A 597 9.26 67.36 -7.39
C LEU A 597 9.36 65.86 -7.06
N GLU A 598 8.57 65.03 -7.73
CA GLU A 598 8.52 63.59 -7.48
C GLU A 598 9.74 62.86 -8.07
N THR A 599 10.47 62.12 -7.24
CA THR A 599 11.50 61.17 -7.69
C THR A 599 10.97 59.73 -7.58
N THR A 600 11.41 58.85 -8.47
CA THR A 600 11.07 57.43 -8.45
C THR A 600 12.30 56.65 -7.98
N ASN A 601 12.15 55.83 -6.94
CA ASN A 601 13.22 54.91 -6.55
C ASN A 601 13.28 53.77 -7.58
N THR A 602 14.45 53.54 -8.17
CA THR A 602 14.68 52.52 -9.19
C THR A 602 16.00 51.84 -8.86
N TYR A 603 15.98 50.56 -8.48
CA TYR A 603 17.19 49.82 -8.15
C TYR A 603 17.64 49.00 -9.36
N LYS A 604 18.58 49.54 -10.13
CA LYS A 604 19.10 48.92 -11.36
C LYS A 604 20.62 48.87 -11.36
N ARG A 605 21.21 47.75 -11.79
CA ARG A 605 22.64 47.69 -12.08
C ARG A 605 22.86 48.23 -13.49
N ALA A 606 23.83 49.11 -13.64
CA ALA A 606 24.17 49.70 -14.92
C ALA A 606 25.70 49.85 -15.03
N MET A 607 26.19 50.07 -16.25
CA MET A 607 27.60 50.33 -16.52
C MET A 607 27.74 51.66 -17.26
N PHE A 608 28.63 52.52 -16.78
CA PHE A 608 29.01 53.72 -17.52
C PHE A 608 29.70 53.30 -18.82
N ILE A 609 29.17 53.74 -19.95
CA ILE A 609 29.75 53.47 -21.28
C ILE A 609 29.68 54.76 -22.09
N GLN A 610 30.81 55.44 -22.23
CA GLN A 610 30.92 56.74 -22.89
C GLN A 610 31.37 56.61 -24.36
N ASN A 611 30.56 55.93 -25.19
CA ASN A 611 30.82 55.70 -26.64
C ASN A 611 30.80 57.03 -27.45
N GLY A 612 31.85 57.83 -27.34
CA GLY A 612 31.93 59.17 -27.96
C GLY A 612 31.08 60.24 -27.26
N ARG A 613 30.57 59.95 -26.05
CA ARG A 613 29.84 60.88 -25.18
C ARG A 613 30.75 61.40 -24.07
N ASN A 614 30.35 62.50 -23.44
CA ASN A 614 31.05 63.07 -22.29
C ASN A 614 30.03 63.60 -21.26
N ASP A 615 29.22 62.70 -20.71
CA ASP A 615 28.12 63.02 -19.81
C ASP A 615 28.63 63.47 -18.42
N GLY A 616 27.95 64.46 -17.84
CA GLY A 616 28.29 65.05 -16.55
C GLY A 616 27.80 64.25 -15.33
N LEU A 617 28.58 64.29 -14.25
CA LEU A 617 28.20 63.79 -12.92
C LEU A 617 27.92 64.99 -12.00
N TYR A 618 26.72 65.02 -11.44
CA TYR A 618 26.21 66.11 -10.59
C TYR A 618 25.93 65.59 -9.18
N LEU A 619 26.51 66.20 -8.16
CA LEU A 619 26.27 65.84 -6.76
C LEU A 619 24.95 66.46 -6.26
N ASN A 620 24.27 65.75 -5.36
CA ASN A 620 23.02 66.11 -4.67
C ASN A 620 21.78 66.15 -5.56
N GLU A 621 21.77 66.96 -6.62
CA GLU A 621 20.62 67.17 -7.51
C GLU A 621 20.99 67.11 -9.00
N PRO A 622 20.05 66.76 -9.89
CA PRO A 622 20.23 66.82 -11.35
C PRO A 622 20.58 68.21 -11.89
N HIS A 623 21.26 68.25 -13.03
CA HIS A 623 21.64 69.51 -13.65
C HIS A 623 20.45 70.45 -13.87
N GLY A 624 20.60 71.69 -13.44
CA GLY A 624 19.59 72.74 -13.59
C GLY A 624 18.50 72.77 -12.51
N ILE A 625 18.63 71.95 -11.46
CA ILE A 625 17.86 72.04 -10.22
C ILE A 625 18.71 72.76 -9.15
N GLU A 626 18.06 73.60 -8.33
CA GLU A 626 18.70 74.30 -7.22
C GLU A 626 19.31 73.29 -6.23
N GLY A 627 20.60 73.46 -5.89
CA GLY A 627 21.37 72.51 -5.09
C GLY A 627 22.21 71.50 -5.89
N SER A 628 22.17 71.54 -7.23
CA SER A 628 23.01 70.70 -8.09
C SER A 628 24.45 71.20 -8.18
N GLU A 629 25.43 70.31 -7.97
CA GLU A 629 26.87 70.63 -8.04
C GLU A 629 27.59 69.78 -9.11
N PHE A 630 28.17 70.41 -10.15
CA PHE A 630 28.94 69.68 -11.16
C PHE A 630 30.30 69.23 -10.63
N THR A 631 30.61 67.93 -10.77
CA THR A 631 31.84 67.33 -10.21
C THR A 631 32.84 66.85 -11.25
N GLY A 632 32.48 66.92 -12.54
CA GLY A 632 33.25 66.39 -13.65
C GLY A 632 32.40 65.50 -14.55
N THR A 633 32.99 65.01 -15.63
CA THR A 633 32.36 64.02 -16.52
C THR A 633 32.66 62.59 -16.10
N VAL A 634 31.84 61.64 -16.54
CA VAL A 634 32.04 60.20 -16.32
C VAL A 634 33.48 59.77 -16.66
N SER A 635 34.00 60.24 -17.80
CA SER A 635 35.36 59.93 -18.25
C SER A 635 36.43 60.61 -17.39
N SER A 636 36.31 61.92 -17.12
CA SER A 636 37.30 62.67 -16.34
C SER A 636 37.45 62.20 -14.89
N THR A 637 36.41 61.57 -14.35
CA THR A 637 36.39 61.01 -12.98
C THR A 637 36.81 59.55 -12.93
N GLY A 638 37.23 58.97 -14.06
CA GLY A 638 37.67 57.58 -14.16
C GLY A 638 36.56 56.56 -13.88
N ASN A 639 35.30 56.92 -14.16
CA ASN A 639 34.13 56.04 -14.00
C ASN A 639 33.70 55.37 -15.30
N ASP A 640 34.27 55.74 -16.45
CA ASP A 640 34.00 55.05 -17.71
C ASP A 640 34.36 53.55 -17.61
N ARG A 641 33.49 52.70 -18.18
CA ARG A 641 33.50 51.23 -18.08
C ARG A 641 33.41 50.67 -16.66
N LYS A 642 32.92 51.44 -15.69
CA LYS A 642 32.67 50.95 -14.34
C LYS A 642 31.18 50.80 -14.07
N SER A 643 30.84 49.77 -13.29
CA SER A 643 29.48 49.56 -12.82
C SER A 643 29.05 50.62 -11.80
N ILE A 644 27.74 50.88 -11.77
CA ILE A 644 27.03 51.68 -10.78
C ILE A 644 25.65 51.07 -10.52
N THR A 645 25.18 51.18 -9.28
CA THR A 645 23.78 50.94 -8.95
C THR A 645 23.02 52.25 -9.07
N VAL A 646 22.11 52.32 -10.03
CA VAL A 646 21.09 53.37 -10.07
C VAL A 646 20.09 53.04 -8.96
N GLU A 647 19.75 54.03 -8.14
CA GLU A 647 18.79 53.92 -7.04
C GLU A 647 17.61 54.88 -7.19
N LYS A 648 17.77 55.94 -7.99
CA LYS A 648 16.74 56.97 -8.18
C LYS A 648 16.65 57.39 -9.64
N MET A 649 15.48 57.87 -10.04
CA MET A 649 15.28 58.54 -11.32
C MET A 649 14.34 59.74 -11.20
N LEU A 650 14.60 60.75 -12.01
CA LEU A 650 13.79 61.94 -12.16
C LEU A 650 13.75 62.31 -13.64
N THR A 651 12.57 62.65 -14.19
CA THR A 651 12.48 63.30 -15.49
C THR A 651 12.29 64.80 -15.28
N TYR A 652 13.27 65.59 -15.70
CA TYR A 652 13.27 67.05 -15.55
C TYR A 652 13.67 67.71 -16.87
N LYS A 653 12.87 68.67 -17.34
CA LYS A 653 13.05 69.37 -18.63
C LYS A 653 13.28 68.42 -19.82
N GLY A 654 12.55 67.30 -19.85
CA GLY A 654 12.64 66.32 -20.96
C GLY A 654 13.85 65.39 -20.93
N VAL A 655 14.71 65.49 -19.90
CA VAL A 655 15.85 64.58 -19.69
C VAL A 655 15.54 63.66 -18.51
N THR A 656 15.80 62.37 -18.69
CA THR A 656 15.74 61.39 -17.58
C THR A 656 17.10 61.34 -16.91
N TRP A 657 17.13 61.72 -15.65
CA TRP A 657 18.30 61.68 -14.78
C TRP A 657 18.25 60.44 -13.91
N TYR A 658 19.35 59.72 -13.84
CA TYR A 658 19.58 58.61 -12.94
C TYR A 658 20.45 59.06 -11.78
N GLY A 659 20.08 58.65 -10.57
CA GLY A 659 20.80 58.90 -9.33
C GLY A 659 21.37 57.60 -8.79
N GLY A 660 22.69 57.55 -8.55
CA GLY A 660 23.38 56.39 -7.98
C GLY A 660 24.49 56.82 -7.03
N TYR A 661 24.86 55.93 -6.10
CA TYR A 661 25.90 56.24 -5.12
C TYR A 661 27.30 55.87 -5.62
N LEU A 662 28.22 56.82 -5.54
CA LEU A 662 29.66 56.63 -5.76
C LEU A 662 30.40 57.07 -4.49
N ASN A 663 31.21 56.18 -3.93
CA ASN A 663 31.97 56.44 -2.69
C ASN A 663 31.11 57.02 -1.54
N GLY A 664 29.87 56.53 -1.40
CA GLY A 664 28.93 56.95 -0.35
C GLY A 664 28.18 58.25 -0.62
N LYS A 665 28.37 58.90 -1.78
CA LYS A 665 27.68 60.14 -2.17
C LYS A 665 26.74 59.92 -3.36
N LEU A 666 25.57 60.58 -3.36
CA LEU A 666 24.58 60.48 -4.43
C LEU A 666 24.96 61.39 -5.60
N TYR A 667 25.20 60.78 -6.76
CA TYR A 667 25.45 61.48 -8.02
C TYR A 667 24.31 61.25 -9.00
N TRP A 668 23.94 62.31 -9.68
CA TRP A 668 23.00 62.35 -10.79
C TRP A 668 23.73 62.45 -12.13
N PHE A 669 23.26 61.70 -13.11
CA PHE A 669 23.78 61.68 -14.47
C PHE A 669 22.62 61.44 -15.45
N ASP A 670 22.80 61.86 -16.71
CA ASP A 670 21.83 61.51 -17.76
C ASP A 670 21.73 59.98 -17.85
N SER A 671 20.50 59.45 -17.92
CA SER A 671 20.24 58.03 -18.16
C SER A 671 21.01 57.44 -19.35
N LYS A 672 21.35 58.26 -20.36
CA LYS A 672 22.15 57.88 -21.53
C LYS A 672 23.64 57.72 -21.25
N ALA A 673 24.12 58.11 -20.07
CA ALA A 673 25.51 57.94 -19.66
C ALA A 673 25.87 56.48 -19.32
N VAL A 674 24.84 55.65 -19.11
CA VAL A 674 24.97 54.25 -18.72
C VAL A 674 24.19 53.33 -19.67
N VAL A 675 24.63 52.08 -19.76
CA VAL A 675 23.86 50.98 -20.32
C VAL A 675 23.36 50.11 -19.17
N GLU A 676 22.09 49.73 -19.20
CA GLU A 676 21.50 48.83 -18.19
C GLU A 676 22.20 47.46 -18.26
N ASP A 677 22.65 46.96 -17.11
CA ASP A 677 23.44 45.75 -17.02
C ASP A 677 22.59 44.60 -16.46
N THR A 678 22.18 43.73 -17.38
CA THR A 678 21.45 42.48 -17.09
C THR A 678 22.34 41.24 -17.22
N SER A 679 23.65 41.43 -17.46
CA SER A 679 24.59 40.32 -17.69
C SER A 679 24.79 39.49 -16.43
N THR A 680 25.03 38.19 -16.57
CA THR A 680 25.31 37.31 -15.43
C THR A 680 26.39 36.30 -15.81
N ALA A 681 27.09 35.80 -14.81
CA ALA A 681 28.00 34.67 -14.97
C ALA A 681 27.21 33.41 -15.36
N VAL A 682 27.62 32.76 -16.45
CA VAL A 682 27.06 31.50 -16.94
C VAL A 682 28.00 30.37 -16.55
N ALA A 683 27.46 29.22 -16.15
CA ALA A 683 28.26 28.04 -15.84
C ALA A 683 28.99 27.52 -17.08
N ALA A 684 30.23 27.09 -16.91
CA ALA A 684 31.05 26.47 -17.93
C ALA A 684 31.84 25.29 -17.35
N ASN A 685 32.32 24.40 -18.22
CA ASN A 685 33.15 23.28 -17.81
C ASN A 685 34.04 22.81 -18.98
N TYR A 686 35.11 23.56 -19.23
CA TYR A 686 36.12 23.18 -20.22
C TYR A 686 37.51 23.58 -19.72
N GLN A 687 38.52 22.93 -20.28
CA GLN A 687 39.91 23.20 -19.92
C GLN A 687 40.53 24.18 -20.90
N VAL A 688 41.30 25.12 -20.36
CA VAL A 688 42.16 26.03 -21.12
C VAL A 688 43.55 26.02 -20.52
N VAL A 689 44.52 26.49 -21.29
CA VAL A 689 45.85 26.86 -20.81
C VAL A 689 45.91 28.37 -20.69
N ILE A 690 46.36 28.89 -19.54
CA ILE A 690 46.60 30.32 -19.36
C ILE A 690 47.71 30.72 -20.34
N ASN A 691 47.45 31.69 -21.20
CA ASN A 691 48.38 32.18 -22.22
C ASN A 691 48.44 33.71 -22.18
N GLN A 692 49.50 34.22 -21.55
CA GLN A 692 49.75 35.64 -21.35
C GLN A 692 50.90 36.15 -22.24
N ASN A 693 51.33 35.37 -23.24
CA ASN A 693 52.38 35.80 -24.15
C ASN A 693 51.92 37.00 -24.98
N GLY A 694 52.49 38.18 -24.72
CA GLY A 694 52.11 39.45 -25.35
C GLY A 694 50.92 40.16 -24.70
N ARG A 695 50.47 39.70 -23.52
CA ARG A 695 49.39 40.30 -22.73
C ARG A 695 49.86 40.54 -21.30
N ASN A 696 49.12 41.35 -20.54
CA ASN A 696 49.38 41.57 -19.12
C ASN A 696 48.04 41.68 -18.36
N ASP A 697 47.25 40.61 -18.44
CA ASP A 697 45.91 40.60 -17.85
C ASP A 697 45.98 40.45 -16.32
N GLY A 698 45.01 41.05 -15.63
CA GLY A 698 44.84 40.91 -14.19
C GLY A 698 43.91 39.74 -13.82
N LEU A 699 44.15 39.16 -12.65
CA LEU A 699 43.23 38.24 -11.97
C LEU A 699 42.47 39.01 -10.88
N TYR A 700 41.15 38.88 -10.86
CA TYR A 700 40.26 39.62 -9.97
C TYR A 700 39.40 38.68 -9.12
N LEU A 701 39.20 39.00 -7.84
CA LEU A 701 38.39 38.20 -6.92
C LEU A 701 36.90 38.47 -7.11
N ASP A 702 36.02 37.55 -6.76
CA ASP A 702 34.55 37.71 -6.75
C ASP A 702 33.88 37.93 -8.12
N LYS A 703 34.33 38.91 -8.91
CA LYS A 703 33.72 39.40 -10.16
C LYS A 703 34.77 40.10 -11.07
N PRO A 704 34.43 40.34 -12.35
CA PRO A 704 35.26 41.13 -13.28
C PRO A 704 35.61 42.54 -12.76
N TRP A 705 36.71 43.12 -13.24
CA TRP A 705 37.26 44.38 -12.71
C TRP A 705 36.33 45.59 -12.90
N GLU A 706 35.51 45.60 -13.95
CA GLU A 706 34.52 46.64 -14.27
C GLU A 706 33.54 46.84 -13.10
N TYR A 707 33.35 45.80 -12.28
CA TYR A 707 32.51 45.84 -11.10
C TYR A 707 33.22 46.35 -9.84
N ARG A 708 34.36 47.03 -9.98
CA ARG A 708 35.17 47.54 -8.86
C ARG A 708 35.64 46.39 -7.97
N SER A 709 36.10 45.33 -8.63
CA SER A 709 36.58 44.11 -7.99
C SER A 709 37.95 44.29 -7.32
N THR A 710 38.23 43.46 -6.32
CA THR A 710 39.55 43.40 -5.67
C THR A 710 40.55 42.71 -6.59
N TYR A 711 41.63 43.42 -6.93
CA TYR A 711 42.76 42.85 -7.66
C TYR A 711 43.47 41.77 -6.83
N PHE A 712 43.74 40.61 -7.44
CA PHE A 712 44.43 39.50 -6.79
C PHE A 712 45.91 39.39 -7.18
N SER A 713 46.19 39.23 -8.48
CA SER A 713 47.53 38.97 -9.02
C SER A 713 47.55 39.23 -10.53
N GLY A 714 48.73 39.39 -11.14
CA GLY A 714 48.88 39.32 -12.59
C GLY A 714 48.75 37.90 -13.10
N ALA A 715 48.06 37.70 -14.22
CA ALA A 715 47.88 36.39 -14.84
C ALA A 715 49.19 35.81 -15.40
N GLN A 716 50.16 36.68 -15.76
CA GLN A 716 51.48 36.30 -16.28
C GLN A 716 52.20 35.27 -15.40
N LYS A 717 52.00 35.34 -14.07
CA LYS A 717 52.58 34.41 -13.09
C LYS A 717 52.21 32.94 -13.34
N TYR A 718 51.06 32.70 -13.98
CA TYR A 718 50.49 31.37 -14.19
C TYR A 718 50.49 30.95 -15.67
N ASN A 719 51.26 31.64 -16.50
CA ASN A 719 51.37 31.34 -17.92
C ASN A 719 51.78 29.88 -18.16
N GLY A 720 51.10 29.19 -19.08
CA GLY A 720 51.28 27.77 -19.38
C GLY A 720 50.53 26.80 -18.46
N GLN A 721 49.88 27.27 -17.39
CA GLN A 721 49.11 26.38 -16.51
C GLN A 721 47.76 26.00 -17.10
N LYS A 722 47.40 24.72 -16.97
CA LYS A 722 46.09 24.21 -17.37
C LYS A 722 45.08 24.46 -16.25
N VAL A 723 43.97 25.13 -16.57
CA VAL A 723 42.90 25.43 -15.63
C VAL A 723 41.56 24.97 -16.16
N THR A 724 40.65 24.64 -15.25
CA THR A 724 39.25 24.33 -15.59
C THR A 724 38.40 25.56 -15.40
N VAL A 725 37.83 26.06 -16.49
CA VAL A 725 36.89 27.19 -16.47
C VAL A 725 35.57 26.69 -15.91
N LYS A 726 35.12 27.32 -14.82
CA LYS A 726 33.87 27.00 -14.11
C LYS A 726 32.72 27.92 -14.49
N GLN A 727 33.02 29.16 -14.85
CA GLN A 727 32.03 30.15 -15.28
C GLN A 727 32.62 31.07 -16.34
N GLN A 728 31.75 31.67 -17.13
CA GLN A 728 32.07 32.71 -18.10
C GLN A 728 31.15 33.90 -17.85
N TRP A 729 31.62 35.12 -18.05
CA TRP A 729 30.79 36.31 -17.92
C TRP A 729 31.19 37.34 -18.97
N THR A 730 30.30 37.59 -19.93
CA THR A 730 30.43 38.69 -20.87
C THR A 730 29.79 39.95 -20.29
N THR A 731 30.59 40.99 -20.07
CA THR A 731 30.16 42.27 -19.50
C THR A 731 29.55 43.20 -20.57
N PRO A 732 28.77 44.23 -20.19
CA PRO A 732 28.13 45.15 -21.14
C PRO A 732 29.06 45.88 -22.11
N ASP A 733 30.34 46.01 -21.78
CA ASP A 733 31.39 46.56 -22.65
C ASP A 733 31.95 45.55 -23.67
N GLY A 734 31.43 44.31 -23.67
CA GLY A 734 31.75 43.26 -24.64
C GLY A 734 32.91 42.34 -24.24
N VAL A 735 33.55 42.57 -23.10
CA VAL A 735 34.66 41.74 -22.63
C VAL A 735 34.13 40.44 -22.03
N THR A 736 34.70 39.30 -22.42
CA THR A 736 34.36 38.00 -21.83
C THR A 736 35.41 37.59 -20.81
N TRP A 737 34.95 37.34 -19.59
CA TRP A 737 35.76 36.89 -18.47
C TRP A 737 35.55 35.40 -18.22
N ILE A 738 36.61 34.68 -17.87
CA ILE A 738 36.55 33.28 -17.44
C ILE A 738 36.90 33.17 -15.96
N ASN A 739 36.12 32.35 -15.23
CA ASN A 739 36.36 32.04 -13.83
C ASN A 739 36.99 30.66 -13.68
N PHE A 740 38.02 30.57 -12.85
CA PHE A 740 38.65 29.30 -12.48
C PHE A 740 39.25 29.41 -11.07
N VAL A 741 39.78 28.30 -10.56
CA VAL A 741 40.44 28.26 -9.25
C VAL A 741 41.94 28.19 -9.44
N ILE A 742 42.68 29.09 -8.79
CA ILE A 742 44.14 29.13 -8.78
C ILE A 742 44.64 29.57 -7.40
N ASP A 743 45.69 28.94 -6.87
CA ASP A 743 46.16 29.13 -5.49
C ASP A 743 45.03 29.08 -4.44
N GLY A 744 44.04 28.20 -4.64
CA GLY A 744 42.89 28.03 -3.75
C GLY A 744 41.83 29.13 -3.82
N LYS A 745 41.99 30.15 -4.68
CA LYS A 745 41.04 31.26 -4.83
C LYS A 745 40.29 31.16 -6.15
N SER A 746 39.00 31.50 -6.14
CA SER A 746 38.22 31.69 -7.36
C SER A 746 38.52 33.07 -7.94
N VAL A 747 39.01 33.11 -9.18
CA VAL A 747 39.47 34.33 -9.85
C VAL A 747 38.85 34.45 -11.23
N TRP A 748 38.70 35.69 -11.68
CA TRP A 748 38.28 36.06 -13.03
C TRP A 748 39.45 36.63 -13.83
N MET A 749 39.58 36.21 -15.10
CA MET A 749 40.58 36.67 -16.07
C MET A 749 39.91 36.95 -17.43
N ASP A 750 40.42 37.89 -18.23
CA ASP A 750 40.01 38.05 -19.64
C ASP A 750 40.22 36.73 -20.40
N ALA A 751 39.18 36.25 -21.07
CA ALA A 751 39.19 34.98 -21.80
C ALA A 751 40.24 34.95 -22.94
N ASN A 752 40.56 36.11 -23.53
CA ASN A 752 41.58 36.23 -24.57
C ASN A 752 43.00 35.93 -24.06
N GLY A 753 43.17 35.88 -22.74
CA GLY A 753 44.39 35.45 -22.06
C GLY A 753 44.55 33.92 -21.93
N SER A 754 43.88 33.12 -22.76
CA SER A 754 43.86 31.65 -22.69
C SER A 754 43.91 30.95 -24.06
N ALA A 755 44.29 29.68 -24.12
CA ALA A 755 44.38 28.85 -25.34
C ALA A 755 43.80 27.42 -25.16
N SER A 756 43.37 26.78 -26.25
CA SER A 756 42.75 25.44 -26.26
C SER A 756 43.77 24.29 -26.46
N PRO A 757 43.70 23.18 -25.70
CA PRO A 757 44.55 21.99 -25.90
C PRO A 757 44.05 21.07 -27.04
N MET A 758 44.94 20.43 -27.81
CA MET A 758 44.63 19.56 -28.98
C MET A 758 45.60 18.36 -29.09
N TYR A 759 45.18 17.12 -28.85
CA TYR A 759 46.05 15.93 -28.96
C TYR A 759 45.82 15.15 -30.26
N GLN A 760 46.70 15.27 -31.26
CA GLN A 760 46.58 14.59 -32.57
C GLN A 760 47.94 14.05 -33.05
N ARG A 761 48.00 12.77 -33.46
CA ARG A 761 49.22 12.18 -34.06
C ARG A 761 49.35 12.57 -35.53
N ALA A 762 50.56 12.96 -35.92
CA ALA A 762 50.90 13.40 -37.28
C ALA A 762 52.30 12.91 -37.66
N MET A 763 52.64 12.97 -38.95
CA MET A 763 53.97 12.63 -39.47
C MET A 763 54.53 13.78 -40.29
N PHE A 764 55.79 14.14 -40.03
CA PHE A 764 56.50 15.09 -40.88
C PHE A 764 56.72 14.47 -42.26
N ILE A 765 56.13 15.08 -43.30
CA ILE A 765 56.37 14.67 -44.69
C ILE A 765 56.65 15.92 -45.48
N GLN A 766 57.93 16.18 -45.75
CA GLN A 766 58.35 17.41 -46.39
C GLN A 766 58.34 17.32 -47.91
N GLY A 767 58.69 16.17 -48.52
CA GLY A 767 58.76 16.06 -49.98
C GLY A 767 59.71 17.10 -50.59
N ASN A 768 59.21 18.04 -51.41
CA ASN A 768 59.99 19.19 -51.92
C ASN A 768 59.99 20.42 -50.98
N ARG A 769 59.22 20.40 -49.88
CA ARG A 769 59.17 21.46 -48.87
C ARG A 769 60.42 21.45 -47.98
N ASN A 770 60.60 22.55 -47.24
CA ASN A 770 61.66 22.73 -46.26
C ASN A 770 61.20 23.63 -45.11
N ASP A 771 60.10 23.24 -44.45
CA ASP A 771 59.47 23.98 -43.36
C ASP A 771 60.37 24.06 -42.12
N GLY A 772 60.25 25.16 -41.39
CA GLY A 772 61.05 25.45 -40.20
C GLY A 772 60.48 24.86 -38.91
N LEU A 773 61.37 24.43 -38.01
CA LEU A 773 61.05 24.10 -36.62
C LEU A 773 61.49 25.22 -35.69
N TYR A 774 60.60 25.62 -34.78
CA TYR A 774 60.81 26.73 -33.86
C TYR A 774 60.57 26.29 -32.41
N GLU A 775 61.47 26.69 -31.51
CA GLU A 775 61.30 26.56 -30.05
C GLU A 775 60.51 27.76 -29.51
N ASN A 776 59.81 27.55 -28.39
CA ASN A 776 59.05 28.54 -27.58
C ASN A 776 57.80 29.15 -28.24
N ALA A 777 57.87 29.55 -29.51
CA ALA A 777 56.74 30.17 -30.23
C ALA A 777 56.84 29.95 -31.75
N PRO A 778 55.73 30.06 -32.51
CA PRO A 778 55.73 29.96 -33.96
C PRO A 778 56.38 31.17 -34.65
N TYR A 779 56.80 31.02 -35.90
CA TYR A 779 57.46 32.07 -36.68
C TYR A 779 56.65 33.37 -36.72
N GLY A 780 57.33 34.49 -36.47
CA GLY A 780 56.71 35.82 -36.39
C GLY A 780 56.33 36.26 -34.97
N ASP A 781 56.43 35.37 -33.97
CA ASP A 781 56.37 35.74 -32.55
C ASP A 781 57.76 36.15 -32.05
N SER A 782 57.84 37.19 -31.22
CA SER A 782 59.09 37.70 -30.63
C SER A 782 59.87 36.65 -29.81
N ALA A 783 59.18 35.62 -29.29
CA ALA A 783 59.81 34.55 -28.53
C ALA A 783 60.30 33.37 -29.39
N ALA A 784 60.05 33.40 -30.71
CA ALA A 784 60.34 32.28 -31.61
C ALA A 784 61.85 32.09 -31.81
N LYS A 785 62.33 30.87 -31.57
CA LYS A 785 63.74 30.49 -31.77
C LYS A 785 63.86 29.44 -32.87
N TYR A 786 64.42 29.82 -34.01
CA TYR A 786 64.60 28.90 -35.14
C TYR A 786 65.69 27.85 -34.85
N LEU A 787 65.38 26.58 -35.09
CA LEU A 787 66.29 25.46 -34.84
C LEU A 787 66.83 24.81 -36.10
N GLY A 788 66.28 25.15 -37.27
CA GLY A 788 66.57 24.52 -38.54
C GLY A 788 65.30 24.02 -39.21
N SER A 789 65.44 23.52 -40.45
CA SER A 789 64.31 22.92 -41.14
C SER A 789 64.02 21.51 -40.60
N VAL A 790 62.79 21.04 -40.83
CA VAL A 790 62.38 19.67 -40.48
C VAL A 790 63.36 18.63 -41.05
N LYS A 791 63.86 18.84 -42.27
CA LYS A 791 64.89 17.99 -42.90
C LYS A 791 66.26 18.11 -42.23
N ALA A 792 66.74 19.33 -42.00
CA ALA A 792 68.07 19.57 -41.43
C ALA A 792 68.20 19.04 -39.99
N THR A 793 67.08 18.97 -39.27
CA THR A 793 67.01 18.42 -37.90
C THR A 793 66.78 16.90 -37.89
N GLY A 794 66.72 16.24 -39.05
CA GLY A 794 66.52 14.80 -39.17
C GLY A 794 65.15 14.32 -38.72
N ASN A 795 64.11 15.17 -38.81
CA ASN A 795 62.74 14.85 -38.41
C ASN A 795 61.81 14.54 -39.58
N ASP A 796 62.27 14.67 -40.83
CA ASP A 796 61.50 14.24 -42.00
C ASP A 796 61.19 12.73 -41.90
N GLN A 797 59.96 12.35 -42.27
CA GLN A 797 59.39 11.00 -42.14
C GLN A 797 59.27 10.47 -40.70
N LYS A 798 59.33 11.33 -39.69
CA LYS A 798 59.11 10.94 -38.29
C LYS A 798 57.77 11.42 -37.76
N SER A 799 57.16 10.63 -36.89
CA SER A 799 55.92 10.99 -36.20
C SER A 799 56.14 12.04 -35.11
N ILE A 800 55.07 12.78 -34.82
CA ILE A 800 54.93 13.74 -33.72
C ILE A 800 53.49 13.75 -33.21
N THR A 801 53.31 14.00 -31.91
CA THR A 801 51.98 14.28 -31.34
C THR A 801 51.83 15.79 -31.22
N ILE A 802 50.89 16.35 -31.96
CA ILE A 802 50.43 17.72 -31.82
C ILE A 802 49.67 17.80 -30.49
N GLU A 803 49.98 18.81 -29.67
CA GLU A 803 49.36 19.05 -28.36
C GLU A 803 48.63 20.40 -28.27
N MET A 804 48.98 21.34 -29.15
CA MET A 804 48.46 22.69 -29.15
C MET A 804 48.39 23.23 -30.58
N SER A 805 47.50 24.18 -30.81
CA SER A 805 47.45 24.93 -32.06
C SER A 805 47.30 26.43 -31.80
N ARG A 806 47.81 27.23 -32.73
CA ARG A 806 47.69 28.69 -32.67
C ARG A 806 47.63 29.24 -34.09
N VAL A 807 46.67 30.14 -34.33
CA VAL A 807 46.67 30.95 -35.55
C VAL A 807 47.48 32.21 -35.28
N LEU A 808 48.51 32.46 -36.09
CA LEU A 808 49.36 33.65 -36.00
C LEU A 808 49.63 34.18 -37.41
N ASN A 809 49.39 35.47 -37.64
CA ASN A 809 49.54 36.13 -38.94
C ASN A 809 48.82 35.42 -40.11
N GLY A 810 47.64 34.84 -39.84
CA GLY A 810 46.85 34.12 -40.83
C GLY A 810 47.32 32.68 -41.13
N VAL A 811 48.40 32.22 -40.50
CA VAL A 811 48.93 30.85 -40.65
C VAL A 811 48.55 30.02 -39.42
N LEU A 812 48.12 28.78 -39.64
CA LEU A 812 47.87 27.82 -38.57
C LEU A 812 49.17 27.11 -38.20
N TRP A 813 49.57 27.26 -36.94
CA TRP A 813 50.74 26.63 -36.36
C TRP A 813 50.33 25.52 -35.40
N TYR A 814 51.04 24.41 -35.48
CA TYR A 814 50.95 23.32 -34.51
C TYR A 814 52.15 23.33 -33.58
N ALA A 815 51.92 22.91 -32.34
CA ALA A 815 52.96 22.64 -31.36
C ALA A 815 52.86 21.19 -30.91
N GLY A 816 53.99 20.49 -30.87
CA GLY A 816 54.08 19.10 -30.38
C GLY A 816 55.33 18.87 -29.54
N TYR A 817 55.28 17.87 -28.66
CA TYR A 817 56.44 17.46 -27.87
C TYR A 817 57.36 16.54 -28.67
N LEU A 818 58.65 16.84 -28.61
CA LEU A 818 59.73 16.04 -29.16
C LEU A 818 60.93 16.14 -28.22
N ASP A 819 61.62 15.03 -27.90
CA ASP A 819 62.85 15.01 -27.08
C ASP A 819 62.79 15.87 -25.79
N GLY A 820 61.62 15.91 -25.15
CA GLY A 820 61.38 16.66 -23.91
C GLY A 820 61.16 18.17 -24.06
N ARG A 821 60.97 18.69 -25.29
CA ARG A 821 60.70 20.10 -25.58
C ARG A 821 59.49 20.28 -26.51
N VAL A 822 58.88 21.46 -26.48
CA VAL A 822 57.78 21.84 -27.38
C VAL A 822 58.34 22.52 -28.62
N TYR A 823 57.98 22.00 -29.80
CA TYR A 823 58.36 22.57 -31.08
C TYR A 823 57.13 23.06 -31.83
N TRP A 824 57.23 24.26 -32.38
CA TRP A 824 56.26 24.87 -33.27
C TRP A 824 56.67 24.67 -34.73
N PHE A 825 55.69 24.32 -35.55
CA PHE A 825 55.84 24.13 -37.00
C PHE A 825 54.56 24.55 -37.71
N ASP A 826 54.70 24.90 -38.98
CA ASP A 826 53.55 25.17 -39.84
C ASP A 826 52.70 23.90 -39.92
N SER A 827 51.38 24.04 -39.81
CA SER A 827 50.45 22.90 -39.97
C SER A 827 50.66 22.12 -41.27
N ALA A 828 51.16 22.77 -42.33
CA ALA A 828 51.49 22.14 -43.61
C ALA A 828 52.79 21.32 -43.60
N ALA A 829 53.59 21.38 -42.52
CA ALA A 829 54.83 20.61 -42.39
C ALA A 829 54.59 19.12 -42.10
N VAL A 830 53.37 18.78 -41.68
CA VAL A 830 52.95 17.43 -41.30
C VAL A 830 51.72 17.00 -42.09
N VAL A 831 51.57 15.69 -42.23
CA VAL A 831 50.30 15.07 -42.60
C VAL A 831 49.67 14.43 -41.36
N ASN A 832 48.34 14.48 -41.28
CA ASN A 832 47.62 13.79 -40.22
C ASN A 832 47.84 12.28 -40.33
N ASP A 833 48.19 11.62 -39.22
CA ASP A 833 48.40 10.18 -39.17
C ASP A 833 47.29 9.48 -38.40
N ALA A 834 46.29 9.05 -39.15
CA ALA A 834 45.22 8.18 -38.68
C ALA A 834 45.47 6.69 -39.02
N THR A 835 46.67 6.32 -39.48
CA THR A 835 46.97 4.94 -39.89
C THR A 835 47.12 4.03 -38.68
N ALA A 836 46.85 2.74 -38.87
CA ALA A 836 46.97 1.72 -37.84
C ALA A 836 47.37 0.36 -38.45
N PRO A 837 48.01 -0.53 -37.66
CA PRO A 837 48.20 -1.93 -38.02
C PRO A 837 46.90 -2.61 -38.43
N VAL A 838 46.94 -3.33 -39.55
CA VAL A 838 45.89 -4.23 -40.02
C VAL A 838 46.34 -5.66 -39.77
N SER A 839 45.47 -6.49 -39.21
CA SER A 839 45.79 -7.90 -38.96
C SER A 839 45.80 -8.70 -40.26
N VAL A 840 46.83 -9.53 -40.43
CA VAL A 840 46.98 -10.47 -41.55
C VAL A 840 47.44 -11.81 -41.01
N ASN A 841 47.41 -12.87 -41.82
CA ASN A 841 47.98 -14.15 -41.41
C ASN A 841 48.51 -14.89 -42.64
N TYR A 842 49.81 -14.77 -42.89
CA TYR A 842 50.46 -15.54 -43.95
C TYR A 842 51.90 -15.88 -43.56
N ALA A 843 52.40 -16.97 -44.13
CA ALA A 843 53.79 -17.35 -43.97
C ALA A 843 54.64 -16.70 -45.06
N ALA A 844 55.79 -16.16 -44.68
CA ALA A 844 56.79 -15.64 -45.60
C ALA A 844 58.18 -16.07 -45.17
N THR A 845 59.13 -16.01 -46.10
CA THR A 845 60.54 -16.23 -45.81
C THR A 845 61.25 -14.88 -45.83
N VAL A 846 62.03 -14.59 -44.79
CA VAL A 846 62.88 -13.39 -44.77
C VAL A 846 63.96 -13.56 -45.84
N SER A 847 64.10 -12.58 -46.74
CA SER A 847 65.07 -12.61 -47.83
C SER A 847 65.80 -11.28 -47.93
N GLN A 848 67.12 -11.32 -47.73
CA GLN A 848 68.00 -10.14 -47.64
C GLN A 848 69.16 -10.19 -48.64
N SER A 849 68.98 -10.91 -49.75
CA SER A 849 70.07 -11.21 -50.70
C SER A 849 70.73 -9.97 -51.34
N ASN A 850 70.05 -8.81 -51.36
CA ASN A 850 70.60 -7.50 -51.79
C ASN A 850 70.11 -6.33 -50.92
N ARG A 851 69.70 -6.59 -49.67
CA ARG A 851 69.14 -5.59 -48.74
C ARG A 851 69.69 -5.81 -47.33
N ASN A 852 69.54 -4.81 -46.46
CA ASN A 852 69.87 -4.93 -45.04
C ASN A 852 68.86 -4.10 -44.23
N ASP A 853 67.62 -4.57 -44.21
CA ASP A 853 66.49 -3.90 -43.57
C ASP A 853 66.58 -4.03 -42.04
N GLY A 854 66.13 -2.98 -41.33
CA GLY A 854 66.08 -2.96 -39.88
C GLY A 854 64.86 -3.70 -39.32
N LEU A 855 65.03 -4.32 -38.15
CA LEU A 855 63.96 -4.83 -37.31
C LEU A 855 63.70 -3.82 -36.19
N TYR A 856 62.43 -3.56 -35.86
CA TYR A 856 62.03 -2.59 -34.85
C TYR A 856 61.02 -3.19 -33.87
N PHE A 857 61.17 -2.87 -32.59
CA PHE A 857 60.24 -3.34 -31.56
C PHE A 857 58.94 -2.52 -31.58
N ASP A 858 57.82 -3.23 -31.44
CA ASP A 858 56.48 -2.73 -31.13
C ASP A 858 55.80 -1.86 -32.20
N MET A 859 56.56 -1.07 -32.97
CA MET A 859 56.06 -0.25 -34.08
C MET A 859 57.14 0.00 -35.16
N PRO A 860 56.76 0.49 -36.36
CA PRO A 860 57.70 0.94 -37.40
C PRO A 860 58.64 2.07 -36.94
N TRP A 861 59.80 2.21 -37.58
CA TRP A 861 60.86 3.15 -37.15
C TRP A 861 60.46 4.63 -37.24
N GLU A 862 59.55 4.97 -38.14
CA GLU A 862 59.00 6.32 -38.34
C GLU A 862 58.31 6.81 -37.05
N TYR A 863 57.83 5.88 -36.22
CA TYR A 863 57.26 6.15 -34.91
C TYR A 863 58.30 6.22 -33.78
N ARG A 864 59.58 6.39 -34.14
CA ARG A 864 60.71 6.49 -33.21
C ARG A 864 60.88 5.21 -32.39
N ALA A 865 60.60 4.07 -33.01
CA ALA A 865 60.70 2.75 -32.40
C ALA A 865 62.13 2.39 -31.99
N GLN A 866 62.24 1.53 -30.97
CA GLN A 866 63.52 0.97 -30.56
C GLN A 866 64.03 -0.03 -31.60
N TYR A 867 65.29 0.13 -32.02
CA TYR A 867 65.95 -0.78 -32.96
C TYR A 867 66.16 -2.17 -32.34
N ALA A 868 65.73 -3.21 -33.05
CA ALA A 868 65.75 -4.60 -32.60
C ALA A 868 66.83 -5.47 -33.25
N GLY A 869 67.55 -4.94 -34.26
CA GLY A 869 68.59 -5.65 -35.00
C GLY A 869 68.36 -5.60 -36.52
N THR A 870 69.09 -6.41 -37.28
CA THR A 870 68.96 -6.47 -38.74
C THR A 870 68.14 -7.69 -39.18
N ALA A 871 67.35 -7.53 -40.24
CA ALA A 871 66.61 -8.62 -40.86
C ALA A 871 67.54 -9.68 -41.45
N LYS A 872 68.78 -9.32 -41.79
CA LYS A 872 69.82 -10.24 -42.28
C LYS A 872 70.16 -11.36 -41.30
N ALA A 873 70.00 -11.13 -39.99
CA ALA A 873 70.17 -12.16 -38.97
C ALA A 873 69.11 -13.28 -39.05
N LEU A 874 68.02 -13.05 -39.80
CA LEU A 874 66.92 -13.98 -39.99
C LEU A 874 66.83 -14.48 -41.44
N ASP A 875 67.85 -14.25 -42.28
CA ASP A 875 67.81 -14.60 -43.70
C ASP A 875 67.51 -16.08 -43.93
N ASN A 876 66.61 -16.38 -44.88
CA ASN A 876 66.03 -17.69 -45.17
C ASN A 876 65.19 -18.33 -44.05
N GLN A 877 64.92 -17.62 -42.94
CA GLN A 877 63.99 -18.11 -41.92
C GLN A 877 62.55 -17.83 -42.32
N ARG A 878 61.67 -18.82 -42.05
CA ARG A 878 60.23 -18.69 -42.26
C ARG A 878 59.60 -18.02 -41.04
N VAL A 879 58.83 -16.96 -41.28
CA VAL A 879 58.08 -16.22 -40.27
C VAL A 879 56.59 -16.24 -40.60
N THR A 880 55.76 -16.11 -39.58
CA THR A 880 54.32 -15.89 -39.76
C THR A 880 54.05 -14.42 -39.54
N VAL A 881 53.62 -13.73 -40.60
CA VAL A 881 53.25 -12.32 -40.53
C VAL A 881 51.83 -12.23 -39.98
N THR A 882 51.69 -11.44 -38.92
CA THR A 882 50.45 -11.29 -38.13
C THR A 882 49.80 -9.93 -38.32
N GLN A 883 50.57 -8.92 -38.74
CA GLN A 883 50.07 -7.58 -39.01
C GLN A 883 50.83 -6.93 -40.16
N GLU A 884 50.16 -6.03 -40.87
CA GLU A 884 50.79 -5.09 -41.79
C GLU A 884 50.38 -3.67 -41.43
N TRP A 885 51.28 -2.70 -41.59
CA TRP A 885 51.00 -1.30 -41.35
C TRP A 885 51.55 -0.47 -42.49
N ARG A 886 50.66 0.13 -43.28
CA ARG A 886 51.01 1.16 -44.26
C ARG A 886 51.12 2.51 -43.56
N THR A 887 52.32 3.06 -43.50
CA THR A 887 52.60 4.36 -42.90
C THR A 887 52.33 5.51 -43.88
N PRO A 888 52.10 6.75 -43.40
CA PRO A 888 51.79 7.91 -44.25
C PRO A 888 52.84 8.24 -45.32
N ASP A 889 54.10 7.87 -45.11
CA ASP A 889 55.19 7.99 -46.09
C ASP A 889 55.14 6.93 -47.21
N GLY A 890 54.17 6.02 -47.14
CA GLY A 890 53.85 5.04 -48.17
C GLY A 890 54.49 3.67 -47.97
N VAL A 891 55.38 3.52 -47.00
CA VAL A 891 56.04 2.24 -46.67
C VAL A 891 55.02 1.27 -46.07
N VAL A 892 55.14 -0.02 -46.41
CA VAL A 892 54.34 -1.07 -45.78
C VAL A 892 55.26 -1.91 -44.90
N TRP A 893 54.98 -1.88 -43.61
CA TRP A 893 55.66 -2.68 -42.61
C TRP A 893 54.89 -3.97 -42.36
N ALA A 894 55.61 -5.05 -42.11
CA ALA A 894 55.05 -6.35 -41.74
C ALA A 894 55.54 -6.73 -40.34
N ALA A 895 54.64 -7.26 -39.52
CA ALA A 895 54.93 -7.64 -38.14
C ALA A 895 54.86 -9.16 -37.92
N PHE A 896 55.82 -9.69 -37.18
CA PHE A 896 55.81 -11.06 -36.69
C PHE A 896 56.30 -11.11 -35.24
N VAL A 897 56.00 -12.19 -34.54
CA VAL A 897 56.39 -12.35 -33.14
C VAL A 897 57.73 -13.07 -33.06
N LYS A 898 58.66 -12.50 -32.30
CA LYS A 898 59.95 -13.11 -31.95
C LYS A 898 60.21 -12.88 -30.46
N ASP A 899 60.57 -13.94 -29.74
CA ASP A 899 60.86 -13.90 -28.30
C ASP A 899 59.75 -13.22 -27.46
N GLY A 900 58.49 -13.43 -27.85
CA GLY A 900 57.32 -12.87 -27.17
C GLY A 900 57.05 -11.38 -27.42
N ARG A 901 57.80 -10.72 -28.31
CA ARG A 901 57.58 -9.32 -28.71
C ARG A 901 57.24 -9.19 -30.19
N THR A 902 56.46 -8.17 -30.52
CA THR A 902 56.14 -7.83 -31.90
C THR A 902 57.33 -7.12 -32.55
N ILE A 903 57.81 -7.68 -33.65
CA ILE A 903 58.90 -7.14 -34.45
C ILE A 903 58.34 -6.68 -35.80
N TRP A 904 58.66 -5.45 -36.17
CA TRP A 904 58.30 -4.85 -37.46
C TRP A 904 59.51 -4.81 -38.40
N VAL A 905 59.28 -5.12 -39.68
CA VAL A 905 60.27 -5.05 -40.76
C VAL A 905 59.60 -4.51 -42.03
N ASP A 906 60.35 -3.83 -42.91
CA ASP A 906 59.85 -3.47 -44.25
C ASP A 906 59.32 -4.74 -44.94
N LYS A 907 58.07 -4.72 -45.43
CA LYS A 907 57.45 -5.88 -46.06
C LYS A 907 58.26 -6.40 -47.26
N ASN A 908 59.01 -5.54 -47.94
CA ASN A 908 59.88 -5.92 -49.04
C ASN A 908 61.08 -6.79 -48.60
N ALA A 909 61.37 -6.87 -47.30
CA ALA A 909 62.34 -7.81 -46.72
C ALA A 909 61.81 -9.26 -46.68
N LEU A 910 60.54 -9.48 -47.03
CA LEU A 910 59.86 -10.76 -46.97
C LEU A 910 59.48 -11.23 -48.37
N LYS A 911 59.76 -12.50 -48.67
CA LYS A 911 59.27 -13.19 -49.86
C LYS A 911 58.11 -14.09 -49.44
N MET A 912 56.91 -13.82 -49.94
CA MET A 912 55.76 -14.69 -49.71
C MET A 912 56.03 -16.08 -50.30
N ASN A 913 55.69 -17.11 -49.52
CA ASN A 913 55.88 -18.51 -49.91
C ASN A 913 54.67 -19.08 -50.65
#